data_AF-A0A7X3M4M9-F1
#
_entry.id   AF-A0A7X3M4M9-F1
#
_cell.length_a   1.000
_cell.length_b   1.000
_cell.length_c   1.000
_cell.angle_alpha   90.00
_cell.angle_beta   90.00
_cell.angle_gamma   90.00
#
_symmetry.space_group_name_H-M   'P 1'
#
loop_
_entity.id
_entity.type
_entity.pdbx_description
1 polymer ?
#
loop_
_entity_poly.entity_id
_entity_poly.type
_entity_poly.pdbx_seq_one_letter_code
_entity_poly.pdbx_strand_id
1 'polypeptide(L)'
;MVIKKVSTVIVLAVFIIIGCLISHYKAPYAFGSGDHTLFHAFGHWIANGEVFTRDFIHFRTPGPYYYYGIMQYIFGQTFLVTSTSLLMESHVFQMIASFILTLIFSRSILGKASLSMAIAVGIFFLIAPPIYQLRTALPAAALAMYILSMSTEQPFKKNIHTFLSGLLLGLSFWFGQELFIFLSISIFVAEFSAGNHLALKDKFSRIILLGASSLLVIIAGIAYFYIKGVNIKEFLYNTLYYAFLIQPKGMDVPFPDLDLSSLIYYIWIAYFVVAMLIFSISKKLFTPTGVAFTAYASLRLISMFGRADVLHLLFAISELVIMGIIALRLLPSCIKNISKRDILNTIVLFIVSVIVLHFAINGRSSILLVMPFVLLAMSHISKDGNVNNNFKVTLNPFFSAAGLCIAIVSLYPLSTNAIKFTYNVFFIEPHNTFLGVQLPEATRKEFVEIRKIIEDEKPKNIFSYPIRAEYYALTNNHATRFIEFAMQTTPDDINGAVNDLEKSKPDLVIQDLDQTINLSPILSKLSNYISMHYTPIKIIQGVNNLEVYKIKKVPDGRIRLFDNVYIYNPDHTHTTAGLRTQQDGATVPVIATNKGDSRFVISGDARTVYLQIYPEPNCAETGKVTITKGTNSYTKNISLADGRVRIDLADGNDQTEILLSSGEEGKSILWLNPEVELEDK
;
A
#
# COMPACT_ATOMS: atom_id res chain seq x y z
N MET A 1 -23.20 23.67 32.65
CA MET A 1 -23.04 22.52 31.71
C MET A 1 -22.77 22.95 30.27
N VAL A 2 -23.35 24.06 29.80
CA VAL A 2 -23.16 24.63 28.44
C VAL A 2 -21.70 25.01 28.16
N ILE A 3 -21.03 25.72 29.08
CA ILE A 3 -19.64 26.19 28.91
C ILE A 3 -18.66 25.04 28.60
N LYS A 4 -18.78 23.88 29.27
CA LYS A 4 -17.87 22.73 29.03
C LYS A 4 -18.07 22.08 27.65
N LYS A 5 -19.30 22.09 27.13
CA LYS A 5 -19.58 21.61 25.76
C LYS A 5 -18.98 22.54 24.72
N VAL A 6 -19.10 23.86 24.94
CA VAL A 6 -18.51 24.89 24.08
C VAL A 6 -16.98 24.78 24.06
N SER A 7 -16.32 24.67 25.21
CA SER A 7 -14.85 24.50 25.26
C SER A 7 -14.37 23.24 24.54
N THR A 8 -15.12 22.13 24.62
CA THR A 8 -14.77 20.88 23.93
C THR A 8 -14.82 21.05 22.41
N VAL A 9 -15.87 21.70 21.90
CA VAL A 9 -16.03 21.96 20.46
C VAL A 9 -14.95 22.93 19.96
N ILE A 10 -14.66 23.99 20.72
CA ILE A 10 -13.59 24.95 20.37
C ILE A 10 -12.24 24.25 20.29
N VAL A 11 -11.87 23.46 21.31
CA VAL A 11 -10.60 22.72 21.33
C VAL A 11 -10.50 21.74 20.15
N LEU A 12 -11.58 21.00 19.88
CA LEU A 12 -11.60 20.06 18.76
C LEU A 12 -11.47 20.81 17.42
N ALA A 13 -12.18 21.93 17.25
CA ALA A 13 -12.07 22.76 16.05
C ALA A 13 -10.65 23.29 15.85
N VAL A 14 -10.00 23.76 16.92
CA VAL A 14 -8.58 24.19 16.88
C VAL A 14 -7.68 23.03 16.46
N PHE A 15 -7.87 21.82 17.01
CA PHE A 15 -7.08 20.66 16.58
C PHE A 15 -7.34 20.24 15.14
N ILE A 16 -8.58 20.36 14.64
CA ILE A 16 -8.89 20.09 13.24
C ILE A 16 -8.15 21.09 12.34
N ILE A 17 -8.22 22.38 12.67
CA ILE A 17 -7.50 23.42 11.92
C ILE A 17 -6.00 23.14 11.93
N ILE A 18 -5.41 22.87 13.10
CA ILE A 18 -3.99 22.53 13.22
C ILE A 18 -3.67 21.27 12.42
N GLY A 19 -4.45 20.20 12.53
CA GLY A 19 -4.23 18.96 11.79
C GLY A 19 -4.32 19.15 10.26
N CYS A 20 -5.23 19.99 9.78
CA CYS A 20 -5.31 20.38 8.37
C CYS A 20 -4.08 21.19 7.93
N LEU A 21 -3.65 22.18 8.72
CA LEU A 21 -2.43 22.93 8.45
C LEU A 21 -1.21 21.99 8.43
N ILE A 22 -1.13 21.06 9.40
CA ILE A 22 -0.08 20.03 9.45
C ILE A 22 -0.05 19.23 8.17
N SER A 23 -1.20 18.72 7.75
CA SER A 23 -1.33 17.91 6.54
C SER A 23 -0.94 18.70 5.29
N HIS A 24 -1.40 19.95 5.17
CA HIS A 24 -1.14 20.80 4.01
C HIS A 24 0.35 21.17 3.86
N TYR A 25 0.99 21.68 4.91
CA TYR A 25 2.39 22.13 4.81
C TYR A 25 3.38 20.96 4.77
N LYS A 26 3.02 19.78 5.31
CA LYS A 26 3.88 18.60 5.26
C LYS A 26 3.71 17.78 3.98
N ALA A 27 2.58 17.90 3.30
CA ALA A 27 2.29 17.14 2.07
C ALA A 27 3.36 17.25 0.97
N PRO A 28 3.98 18.43 0.71
CA PRO A 28 5.05 18.53 -0.26
C PRO A 28 6.27 17.64 0.04
N TYR A 29 6.51 17.32 1.31
CA TYR A 29 7.67 16.55 1.75
C TYR A 29 7.38 15.07 2.00
N ALA A 30 6.11 14.69 1.95
CA ALA A 30 5.67 13.34 2.30
C ALA A 30 5.69 12.39 1.09
N PHE A 31 5.66 12.92 -0.13
CA PHE A 31 5.60 12.10 -1.34
C PHE A 31 7.01 11.62 -1.73
N GLY A 32 7.27 10.32 -1.65
CA GLY A 32 8.61 9.78 -1.92
C GLY A 32 8.99 8.49 -1.17
N SER A 33 8.07 7.90 -0.39
CA SER A 33 8.30 6.63 0.31
C SER A 33 7.17 5.63 0.10
N GLY A 34 7.53 4.41 -0.34
CA GLY A 34 6.62 3.25 -0.38
C GLY A 34 5.37 3.42 -1.26
N ASP A 35 4.21 3.03 -0.71
CA ASP A 35 2.91 2.90 -1.41
C ASP A 35 2.26 4.24 -1.86
N HIS A 36 2.89 5.41 -1.67
CA HIS A 36 2.28 6.71 -2.03
C HIS A 36 1.97 6.85 -3.52
N THR A 37 2.88 6.41 -4.39
CA THR A 37 2.71 6.37 -5.84
C THR A 37 1.55 5.46 -6.23
N LEU A 38 1.45 4.30 -5.58
CA LEU A 38 0.36 3.35 -5.75
C LEU A 38 -1.01 3.96 -5.36
N PHE A 39 -1.08 4.67 -4.23
CA PHE A 39 -2.31 5.34 -3.79
C PHE A 39 -2.73 6.50 -4.69
N HIS A 40 -1.76 7.21 -5.26
CA HIS A 40 -2.05 8.23 -6.26
C HIS A 40 -2.70 7.63 -7.50
N ALA A 41 -2.13 6.56 -8.07
CA ALA A 41 -2.68 5.84 -9.22
C ALA A 41 -4.13 5.39 -8.95
N PHE A 42 -4.35 4.67 -7.84
CA PHE A 42 -5.70 4.20 -7.52
C PHE A 42 -6.71 5.33 -7.35
N GLY A 43 -6.30 6.44 -6.73
CA GLY A 43 -7.14 7.62 -6.61
C GLY A 43 -7.49 8.23 -7.98
N HIS A 44 -6.51 8.36 -8.86
CA HIS A 44 -6.68 8.92 -10.20
C HIS A 44 -7.66 8.10 -11.03
N TRP A 45 -7.48 6.78 -11.08
CA TRP A 45 -8.35 5.86 -11.80
C TRP A 45 -9.79 5.91 -11.31
N ILE A 46 -9.99 5.87 -9.99
CA ILE A 46 -11.33 5.97 -9.40
C ILE A 46 -11.96 7.32 -9.71
N ALA A 47 -11.18 8.41 -9.69
CA ALA A 47 -11.67 9.74 -10.07
C ALA A 47 -12.11 9.81 -11.54
N ASN A 48 -11.51 8.98 -12.41
CA ASN A 48 -11.86 8.87 -13.84
C ASN A 48 -12.86 7.74 -14.16
N GLY A 49 -13.41 7.07 -13.13
CA GLY A 49 -14.52 6.13 -13.27
C GLY A 49 -14.13 4.65 -13.44
N GLU A 50 -12.86 4.30 -13.24
CA GLU A 50 -12.39 2.91 -13.25
C GLU A 50 -12.80 2.14 -11.98
N VAL A 51 -12.89 0.81 -12.07
CA VAL A 51 -13.47 -0.03 -11.01
C VAL A 51 -12.45 -1.03 -10.48
N PHE A 52 -12.12 -0.86 -9.20
CA PHE A 52 -10.95 -1.43 -8.54
C PHE A 52 -10.70 -2.95 -8.69
N THR A 53 -11.74 -3.75 -8.91
CA THR A 53 -11.66 -5.23 -8.93
C THR A 53 -12.03 -5.86 -10.26
N ARG A 54 -12.55 -5.07 -11.20
CA ARG A 54 -12.61 -5.47 -12.61
C ARG A 54 -11.26 -5.19 -13.27
N ASP A 55 -10.59 -4.14 -12.82
CA ASP A 55 -9.44 -3.56 -13.50
C ASP A 55 -8.11 -3.86 -12.74
N PHE A 56 -8.15 -4.30 -11.46
CA PHE A 56 -6.95 -4.62 -10.65
C PHE A 56 -7.11 -5.85 -9.75
N ILE A 57 -5.99 -6.52 -9.45
CA ILE A 57 -5.92 -7.63 -8.48
C ILE A 57 -5.32 -7.10 -7.17
N HIS A 58 -6.12 -7.00 -6.10
CA HIS A 58 -5.62 -6.64 -4.76
C HIS A 58 -6.40 -7.39 -3.67
N PHE A 59 -5.69 -7.85 -2.63
CA PHE A 59 -6.24 -8.61 -1.49
C PHE A 59 -6.89 -7.74 -0.39
N ARG A 60 -7.03 -6.43 -0.60
CA ARG A 60 -7.57 -5.47 0.39
C ARG A 60 -8.88 -4.88 -0.13
N THR A 61 -9.81 -4.58 0.78
CA THR A 61 -10.99 -3.79 0.45
C THR A 61 -10.62 -2.36 -0.01
N PRO A 62 -11.38 -1.77 -0.95
CA PRO A 62 -10.93 -0.57 -1.65
C PRO A 62 -11.29 0.78 -1.01
N GLY A 63 -11.84 0.79 0.20
CA GLY A 63 -12.30 2.02 0.87
C GLY A 63 -11.29 3.16 0.89
N PRO A 64 -10.00 2.93 1.22
CA PRO A 64 -8.98 3.99 1.24
C PRO A 64 -8.77 4.61 -0.13
N TYR A 65 -8.76 3.79 -1.19
CA TYR A 65 -8.57 4.26 -2.56
C TYR A 65 -9.74 5.12 -3.04
N TYR A 66 -10.98 4.76 -2.70
CA TYR A 66 -12.15 5.59 -3.00
C TYR A 66 -12.09 6.93 -2.28
N TYR A 67 -11.59 6.96 -1.04
CA TYR A 67 -11.35 8.21 -0.34
C TYR A 67 -10.33 9.09 -1.09
N TYR A 68 -9.20 8.53 -1.55
CA TYR A 68 -8.23 9.29 -2.36
C TYR A 68 -8.81 9.75 -3.69
N GLY A 69 -9.60 8.90 -4.36
CA GLY A 69 -10.26 9.25 -5.62
C GLY A 69 -11.26 10.39 -5.46
N ILE A 70 -12.04 10.41 -4.38
CA ILE A 70 -12.93 11.53 -4.06
C ILE A 70 -12.12 12.82 -3.86
N MET A 71 -11.00 12.76 -3.13
CA MET A 71 -10.16 13.93 -2.91
C MET A 71 -9.54 14.45 -4.20
N GLN A 72 -9.03 13.57 -5.05
CA GLN A 72 -8.49 13.95 -6.35
C GLN A 72 -9.57 14.46 -7.32
N TYR A 73 -10.77 13.91 -7.27
CA TYR A 73 -11.90 14.39 -8.07
C TYR A 73 -12.31 15.81 -7.68
N ILE A 74 -12.32 16.14 -6.39
CA ILE A 74 -12.75 17.46 -5.88
C ILE A 74 -11.63 18.51 -6.01
N PHE A 75 -10.39 18.15 -5.65
CA PHE A 75 -9.28 19.11 -5.50
C PHE A 75 -8.22 19.01 -6.60
N GLY A 76 -8.40 18.11 -7.56
CA GLY A 76 -7.49 17.88 -8.68
C GLY A 76 -6.57 16.67 -8.48
N GLN A 77 -6.21 16.04 -9.59
CA GLN A 77 -5.39 14.81 -9.65
C GLN A 77 -3.90 15.14 -9.53
N THR A 78 -3.50 15.73 -8.40
CA THR A 78 -2.10 16.06 -8.11
C THR A 78 -1.54 15.20 -6.99
N PHE A 79 -0.20 15.11 -6.93
CA PHE A 79 0.48 14.47 -5.82
C PHE A 79 0.30 15.17 -4.50
N LEU A 80 0.26 16.51 -4.53
CA LEU A 80 0.00 17.29 -3.33
C LEU A 80 -1.34 16.95 -2.69
N VAL A 81 -2.40 16.80 -3.51
CA VAL A 81 -3.73 16.42 -3.01
C VAL A 81 -3.71 15.02 -2.41
N THR A 82 -3.03 14.08 -3.06
CA THR A 82 -2.91 12.69 -2.56
C THR A 82 -2.15 12.66 -1.23
N SER A 83 -0.98 13.29 -1.15
CA SER A 83 -0.19 13.42 0.08
C SER A 83 -0.97 14.09 1.20
N THR A 84 -1.68 15.18 0.89
CA THR A 84 -2.52 15.88 1.87
C THR A 84 -3.60 14.95 2.40
N SER A 85 -4.28 14.21 1.50
CA SER A 85 -5.35 13.27 1.85
C SER A 85 -4.84 12.15 2.77
N LEU A 86 -3.66 11.61 2.49
CA LEU A 86 -2.99 10.60 3.31
C LEU A 86 -2.66 11.13 4.71
N LEU A 87 -2.08 12.34 4.79
CA LEU A 87 -1.72 12.97 6.06
C LEU A 87 -2.95 13.36 6.90
N MET A 88 -4.06 13.74 6.24
CA MET A 88 -5.33 14.01 6.91
C MET A 88 -5.88 12.77 7.64
N GLU A 89 -5.60 11.56 7.15
CA GLU A 89 -5.96 10.34 7.88
C GLU A 89 -5.36 10.32 9.28
N SER A 90 -4.07 10.66 9.36
CA SER A 90 -3.34 10.60 10.61
C SER A 90 -3.66 11.77 11.53
N HIS A 91 -3.50 12.99 10.99
CA HIS A 91 -3.50 14.20 11.81
C HIS A 91 -4.90 14.77 12.04
N VAL A 92 -5.89 14.35 11.25
CA VAL A 92 -7.29 14.80 11.40
C VAL A 92 -8.18 13.64 11.83
N PHE A 93 -8.36 12.61 11.01
CA PHE A 93 -9.39 11.61 11.27
C PHE A 93 -9.11 10.74 12.50
N GLN A 94 -7.91 10.19 12.64
CA GLN A 94 -7.56 9.43 13.84
C GLN A 94 -7.52 10.30 15.09
N MET A 95 -7.00 11.51 14.97
CA MET A 95 -6.95 12.47 16.07
C MET A 95 -8.37 12.73 16.60
N ILE A 96 -9.33 13.02 15.71
CA ILE A 96 -10.73 13.21 16.07
C ILE A 96 -11.32 11.94 16.71
N ALA A 97 -11.15 10.79 16.06
CA ALA A 97 -11.71 9.53 16.54
C ALA A 97 -11.18 9.16 17.94
N SER A 98 -9.87 9.30 18.15
CA SER A 98 -9.19 9.03 19.42
C SER A 98 -9.55 10.06 20.50
N PHE A 99 -9.69 11.33 20.13
CA PHE A 99 -10.15 12.40 21.03
C PHE A 99 -11.56 12.11 21.55
N ILE A 100 -12.49 11.78 20.65
CA ILE A 100 -13.88 11.44 20.98
C ILE A 100 -13.95 10.15 21.81
N LEU A 101 -13.22 9.11 21.40
CA LEU A 101 -13.13 7.85 22.12
C LEU A 101 -12.60 8.08 23.55
N THR A 102 -11.58 8.93 23.73
CA THR A 102 -11.03 9.27 25.05
C THR A 102 -12.06 10.00 25.92
N LEU A 103 -12.83 10.93 25.37
CA LEU A 103 -13.89 11.61 26.13
C LEU A 103 -14.97 10.63 26.61
N ILE A 104 -15.41 9.74 25.74
CA ILE A 104 -16.47 8.77 26.05
C ILE A 104 -15.96 7.70 27.01
N PHE A 105 -14.76 7.18 26.77
CA PHE A 105 -14.16 6.14 27.60
C PHE A 105 -13.79 6.67 28.99
N SER A 106 -13.19 7.86 29.10
CA SER A 106 -12.94 8.50 30.40
C SER A 106 -14.24 8.76 31.17
N ARG A 107 -15.32 9.15 30.50
CA ARG A 107 -16.64 9.27 31.13
C ARG A 107 -17.13 7.93 31.68
N SER A 108 -17.01 6.85 30.92
CA SER A 108 -17.46 5.53 31.37
C SER A 108 -16.64 5.02 32.57
N ILE A 109 -15.32 5.17 32.52
CA ILE A 109 -14.41 4.60 33.51
C ILE A 109 -14.29 5.47 34.77
N LEU A 110 -14.20 6.79 34.60
CA LEU A 110 -13.97 7.76 35.70
C LEU A 110 -15.27 8.46 36.15
N GLY A 111 -16.41 8.18 35.52
CA GLY A 111 -17.71 8.80 35.79
C GLY A 111 -17.89 10.21 35.19
N LYS A 112 -16.82 10.87 34.74
CA LYS A 112 -16.85 12.20 34.11
C LYS A 112 -15.91 12.26 32.91
N ALA A 113 -16.37 12.85 31.82
CA ALA A 113 -15.54 13.09 30.64
C ALA A 113 -14.36 14.01 31.01
N SER A 114 -13.16 13.64 30.57
CA SER A 114 -11.92 14.37 30.87
C SER A 114 -11.36 15.05 29.63
N LEU A 115 -11.60 16.35 29.49
CA LEU A 115 -11.09 17.15 28.37
C LEU A 115 -9.55 17.17 28.35
N SER A 116 -8.88 17.22 29.51
CA SER A 116 -7.40 17.23 29.55
C SER A 116 -6.77 15.96 28.99
N MET A 117 -7.41 14.80 29.21
CA MET A 117 -6.95 13.52 28.67
C MET A 117 -7.17 13.46 27.17
N ALA A 118 -8.33 13.92 26.70
CA ALA A 118 -8.61 14.01 25.27
C ALA A 118 -7.64 14.98 24.58
N ILE A 119 -7.30 16.11 25.21
CA ILE A 119 -6.25 17.04 24.75
C ILE A 119 -4.90 16.34 24.65
N ALA A 120 -4.48 15.59 25.68
CA ALA A 120 -3.22 14.86 25.65
C ALA A 120 -3.16 13.84 24.51
N VAL A 121 -4.22 13.05 24.32
CA VAL A 121 -4.34 12.11 23.20
C VAL A 121 -4.33 12.84 21.84
N GLY A 122 -5.06 13.96 21.73
CA GLY A 122 -5.08 14.78 20.52
C GLY A 122 -3.69 15.32 20.16
N ILE A 123 -2.97 15.88 21.13
CA ILE A 123 -1.59 16.35 20.95
C ILE A 123 -0.69 15.20 20.48
N PHE A 124 -0.80 14.01 21.08
CA PHE A 124 -0.01 12.85 20.67
C PHE A 124 -0.18 12.54 19.18
N PHE A 125 -1.42 12.47 18.66
CA PHE A 125 -1.65 12.17 17.25
C PHE A 125 -1.32 13.32 16.28
N LEU A 126 -1.28 14.57 16.77
CA LEU A 126 -0.78 15.69 15.98
C LEU A 126 0.74 15.62 15.75
N ILE A 127 1.50 15.11 16.73
CA ILE A 127 2.98 15.03 16.66
C ILE A 127 3.52 13.65 16.27
N ALA A 128 2.69 12.61 16.37
CA ALA A 128 3.09 11.25 16.03
C ALA A 128 3.48 11.16 14.54
N PRO A 129 4.42 10.26 14.19
CA PRO A 129 4.71 9.99 12.79
C PRO A 129 3.42 9.65 12.01
N PRO A 130 3.24 10.19 10.78
CA PRO A 130 2.06 9.92 10.00
C PRO A 130 2.02 8.44 9.57
N ILE A 131 0.83 7.88 9.61
CA ILE A 131 0.52 6.52 9.18
C ILE A 131 -0.91 6.51 8.62
N TYR A 132 -1.21 5.63 7.66
CA TYR A 132 -2.55 5.52 7.06
C TYR A 132 -3.58 5.08 8.12
N GLN A 133 -4.32 6.05 8.68
CA GLN A 133 -5.11 5.86 9.90
C GLN A 133 -6.63 5.91 9.67
N LEU A 134 -7.17 6.08 8.45
CA LEU A 134 -8.62 5.91 8.25
C LEU A 134 -9.07 4.49 8.61
N ARG A 135 -8.19 3.53 8.31
CA ARG A 135 -8.29 2.12 8.72
C ARG A 135 -8.53 1.99 10.24
N THR A 136 -7.90 2.83 11.05
CA THR A 136 -7.93 2.76 12.52
C THR A 136 -8.95 3.71 13.15
N ALA A 137 -9.25 4.83 12.49
CA ALA A 137 -10.15 5.88 12.95
C ALA A 137 -11.61 5.41 12.94
N LEU A 138 -12.02 4.68 11.90
CA LEU A 138 -13.39 4.15 11.78
C LEU A 138 -13.74 3.15 12.89
N PRO A 139 -12.93 2.11 13.17
CA PRO A 139 -13.11 1.26 14.34
C PRO A 139 -13.10 2.02 15.67
N ALA A 140 -12.21 3.00 15.85
CA ALA A 140 -12.17 3.80 17.08
C ALA A 140 -13.47 4.60 17.27
N ALA A 141 -14.02 5.18 16.20
CA ALA A 141 -15.30 5.86 16.21
C ALA A 141 -16.47 4.88 16.47
N ALA A 142 -16.45 3.68 15.87
CA ALA A 142 -17.44 2.64 16.11
C ALA A 142 -17.44 2.18 17.57
N LEU A 143 -16.26 1.98 18.16
CA LEU A 143 -16.09 1.66 19.58
C LEU A 143 -16.58 2.79 20.49
N ALA A 144 -16.30 4.04 20.13
CA ALA A 144 -16.77 5.21 20.87
C ALA A 144 -18.30 5.26 20.91
N MET A 145 -18.97 5.06 19.78
CA MET A 145 -20.44 5.02 19.70
C MET A 145 -21.03 3.82 20.45
N TYR A 146 -20.36 2.67 20.42
CA TYR A 146 -20.75 1.50 21.19
C TYR A 146 -20.72 1.78 22.70
N ILE A 147 -19.61 2.31 23.22
CA ILE A 147 -19.46 2.68 24.64
C ILE A 147 -20.49 3.76 25.03
N LEU A 148 -20.75 4.72 24.13
CA LEU A 148 -21.77 5.73 24.35
C LEU A 148 -23.17 5.12 24.47
N SER A 149 -23.48 4.10 23.66
CA SER A 149 -24.76 3.36 23.76
C SER A 149 -24.96 2.69 25.12
N MET A 150 -23.88 2.20 25.74
CA MET A 150 -23.93 1.56 27.07
C MET A 150 -24.19 2.56 28.20
N SER A 151 -23.73 3.80 28.05
CA SER A 151 -23.91 4.87 29.05
C SER A 151 -25.17 5.71 28.86
N THR A 152 -25.99 5.39 27.85
CA THR A 152 -27.21 6.14 27.51
C THR A 152 -28.44 5.45 28.11
N GLU A 153 -29.16 6.17 28.97
CA GLU A 153 -30.37 5.65 29.64
C GLU A 153 -31.60 5.67 28.73
N GLN A 154 -31.72 6.66 27.83
CA GLN A 154 -32.88 6.81 26.95
C GLN A 154 -32.88 5.72 25.86
N PRO A 155 -33.89 4.83 25.80
CA PRO A 155 -33.89 3.67 24.89
C PRO A 155 -33.74 4.04 23.41
N PHE A 156 -34.46 5.08 22.96
CA PHE A 156 -34.38 5.56 21.58
C PHE A 156 -32.96 6.00 21.20
N LYS A 157 -32.33 6.84 22.05
CA LYS A 157 -30.95 7.31 21.81
C LYS A 157 -29.93 6.18 21.90
N LYS A 158 -30.14 5.22 22.81
CA LYS A 158 -29.31 4.01 22.92
C LYS A 158 -29.33 3.22 21.61
N ASN A 159 -30.52 2.97 21.05
CA ASN A 159 -30.66 2.27 19.77
C ASN A 159 -30.03 3.05 18.61
N ILE A 160 -30.15 4.38 18.57
CA ILE A 160 -29.46 5.21 17.58
C ILE A 160 -27.93 5.03 17.70
N HIS A 161 -27.37 5.12 18.90
CA HIS A 161 -25.92 4.96 19.08
C HIS A 161 -25.46 3.55 18.72
N THR A 162 -26.25 2.51 19.04
CA THR A 162 -25.99 1.13 18.63
C THR A 162 -26.04 0.98 17.10
N PHE A 163 -27.05 1.56 16.45
CA PHE A 163 -27.17 1.55 14.99
C PHE A 163 -25.98 2.26 14.32
N LEU A 164 -25.63 3.46 14.77
CA LEU A 164 -24.47 4.23 14.28
C LEU A 164 -23.15 3.51 14.49
N SER A 165 -22.97 2.85 15.64
CA SER A 165 -21.81 2.00 15.90
C SER A 165 -21.70 0.88 14.86
N GLY A 166 -22.81 0.21 14.54
CA GLY A 166 -22.82 -0.84 13.52
C GLY A 166 -22.61 -0.31 12.10
N LEU A 167 -23.11 0.88 11.74
CA LEU A 167 -22.78 1.53 10.46
C LEU A 167 -21.28 1.81 10.34
N LEU A 168 -20.66 2.39 11.37
CA LEU A 168 -19.22 2.68 11.38
C LEU A 168 -18.38 1.41 11.37
N LEU A 169 -18.84 0.35 12.05
CA LEU A 169 -18.24 -0.98 11.98
C LEU A 169 -18.34 -1.56 10.56
N GLY A 170 -19.51 -1.46 9.90
CA GLY A 170 -19.66 -1.87 8.50
C GLY A 170 -18.76 -1.06 7.55
N LEU A 171 -18.58 0.23 7.79
CA LEU A 171 -17.63 1.05 7.04
C LEU A 171 -16.18 0.61 7.30
N SER A 172 -15.83 0.21 8.52
CA SER A 172 -14.47 -0.25 8.80
C SER A 172 -14.10 -1.52 8.03
N PHE A 173 -15.07 -2.36 7.64
CA PHE A 173 -14.81 -3.48 6.72
C PHE A 173 -14.18 -3.01 5.40
N TRP A 174 -14.67 -1.90 4.84
CA TRP A 174 -14.18 -1.36 3.57
C TRP A 174 -12.79 -0.73 3.65
N PHE A 175 -12.38 -0.28 4.84
CA PHE A 175 -11.07 0.36 5.07
C PHE A 175 -10.03 -0.57 5.72
N GLY A 176 -10.48 -1.63 6.40
CA GLY A 176 -9.67 -2.58 7.15
C GLY A 176 -10.51 -3.76 7.61
N GLN A 177 -10.74 -4.73 6.71
CA GLN A 177 -11.49 -5.96 6.95
C GLN A 177 -11.09 -6.71 8.23
N GLU A 178 -9.81 -6.74 8.60
CA GLU A 178 -9.36 -7.35 9.86
C GLU A 178 -9.76 -6.57 11.11
N LEU A 179 -9.82 -5.23 11.05
CA LEU A 179 -10.23 -4.40 12.20
C LEU A 179 -11.74 -4.46 12.43
N PHE A 180 -12.52 -4.66 11.37
CA PHE A 180 -13.91 -5.06 11.50
C PHE A 180 -14.04 -6.33 12.35
N ILE A 181 -13.23 -7.37 12.09
CA ILE A 181 -13.26 -8.61 12.86
C ILE A 181 -12.81 -8.35 14.31
N PHE A 182 -11.69 -7.65 14.52
CA PHE A 182 -11.15 -7.41 15.86
C PHE A 182 -12.14 -6.64 16.74
N LEU A 183 -12.78 -5.61 16.20
CA LEU A 183 -13.78 -4.86 16.95
C LEU A 183 -15.06 -5.66 17.17
N SER A 184 -15.49 -6.47 16.19
CA SER A 184 -16.67 -7.35 16.33
C SER A 184 -16.50 -8.35 17.48
N ILE A 185 -15.33 -9.00 17.57
CA ILE A 185 -15.00 -9.94 18.67
C ILE A 185 -15.03 -9.21 20.02
N SER A 186 -14.41 -8.03 20.08
CA SER A 186 -14.35 -7.21 21.30
C SER A 186 -15.73 -6.78 21.79
N ILE A 187 -16.62 -6.37 20.88
CA ILE A 187 -18.01 -6.01 21.18
C ILE A 187 -18.78 -7.24 21.66
N PHE A 188 -18.67 -8.36 20.95
CA PHE A 188 -19.34 -9.62 21.33
C PHE A 188 -18.96 -10.02 22.75
N VAL A 189 -17.67 -10.11 23.05
CA VAL A 189 -17.16 -10.46 24.39
C VAL A 189 -17.64 -9.47 25.45
N ALA A 190 -17.69 -8.16 25.14
CA ALA A 190 -18.19 -7.15 26.07
C ALA A 190 -19.69 -7.27 26.35
N GLU A 191 -20.51 -7.67 25.37
CA GLU A 191 -21.94 -7.92 25.61
C GLU A 191 -22.16 -9.11 26.57
N PHE A 192 -21.27 -10.11 26.52
CA PHE A 192 -21.35 -11.32 27.35
C PHE A 192 -20.51 -11.27 28.64
N SER A 193 -19.83 -10.16 28.92
CA SER A 193 -19.06 -10.01 30.16
C SER A 193 -19.97 -10.01 31.40
N ALA A 194 -19.41 -10.44 32.54
CA ALA A 194 -20.16 -10.52 33.80
C ALA A 194 -20.76 -9.17 34.23
N GLY A 195 -20.05 -8.07 33.96
CA GLY A 195 -20.50 -6.72 34.26
C GLY A 195 -21.65 -6.20 33.39
N ASN A 196 -22.09 -6.95 32.37
CA ASN A 196 -23.27 -6.62 31.60
C ASN A 196 -24.50 -7.37 32.14
N HIS A 197 -25.28 -6.68 32.97
CA HIS A 197 -26.46 -7.23 33.63
C HIS A 197 -27.74 -7.22 32.76
N LEU A 198 -27.64 -6.91 31.46
CA LEU A 198 -28.78 -7.00 30.56
C LEU A 198 -29.30 -8.44 30.45
N ALA A 199 -30.61 -8.60 30.23
CA ALA A 199 -31.20 -9.90 29.93
C ALA A 199 -30.63 -10.45 28.62
N LEU A 200 -30.56 -11.78 28.50
CA LEU A 200 -30.00 -12.45 27.32
C LEU A 200 -30.69 -12.01 26.01
N LYS A 201 -32.02 -11.83 26.06
CA LYS A 201 -32.82 -11.31 24.93
C LYS A 201 -32.33 -9.92 24.48
N ASP A 202 -32.05 -9.02 25.41
CA ASP A 202 -31.60 -7.66 25.10
C ASP A 202 -30.17 -7.63 24.57
N LYS A 203 -29.31 -8.53 25.08
CA LYS A 203 -27.95 -8.74 24.55
C LYS A 203 -28.02 -9.16 23.08
N PHE A 204 -28.82 -10.17 22.76
CA PHE A 204 -29.03 -10.60 21.38
C PHE A 204 -29.65 -9.51 20.50
N SER A 205 -30.66 -8.78 21.01
CA SER A 205 -31.26 -7.68 20.25
C SER A 205 -30.24 -6.60 19.87
N ARG A 206 -29.30 -6.27 20.77
CA ARG A 206 -28.23 -5.30 20.48
C ARG A 206 -27.21 -5.82 19.48
N ILE A 207 -26.80 -7.09 19.61
CA ILE A 207 -25.90 -7.74 18.66
C ILE A 207 -26.53 -7.81 17.27
N ILE A 208 -27.82 -8.18 17.19
CA ILE A 208 -28.56 -8.22 15.93
C ILE A 208 -28.64 -6.82 15.32
N LEU A 209 -28.94 -5.77 16.10
CA LEU A 209 -28.98 -4.41 15.58
C LEU A 209 -27.63 -3.94 15.04
N LEU A 210 -26.53 -4.22 15.77
CA LEU A 210 -25.17 -3.93 15.33
C LEU A 210 -24.81 -4.69 14.05
N GLY A 211 -25.09 -6.00 14.02
CA GLY A 211 -24.81 -6.88 12.89
C GLY A 211 -25.65 -6.52 11.66
N ALA A 212 -26.93 -6.23 11.83
CA ALA A 212 -27.80 -5.84 10.73
C ALA A 212 -27.38 -4.49 10.13
N SER A 213 -27.02 -3.49 10.94
CA SER A 213 -26.57 -2.21 10.41
C SER A 213 -25.16 -2.28 9.80
N SER A 214 -24.26 -3.12 10.31
CA SER A 214 -22.96 -3.32 9.66
C SER A 214 -23.10 -4.06 8.32
N LEU A 215 -23.91 -5.12 8.28
CA LEU A 215 -24.19 -5.87 7.05
C LEU A 215 -24.87 -5.01 6.00
N LEU A 216 -25.73 -4.06 6.37
CA LEU A 216 -26.34 -3.12 5.44
C LEU A 216 -25.27 -2.39 4.60
N VAL A 217 -24.21 -1.90 5.24
CA VAL A 217 -23.12 -1.17 4.58
C VAL A 217 -22.28 -2.10 3.70
N ILE A 218 -21.99 -3.31 4.19
CA ILE A 218 -21.21 -4.31 3.45
C ILE A 218 -21.99 -4.78 2.22
N ILE A 219 -23.27 -5.10 2.36
CA ILE A 219 -24.13 -5.54 1.26
C ILE A 219 -24.30 -4.40 0.26
N ALA A 220 -24.49 -3.15 0.70
CA ALA A 220 -24.62 -2.01 -0.19
C ALA A 220 -23.36 -1.81 -1.07
N GLY A 221 -22.15 -1.90 -0.50
CA GLY A 221 -20.93 -1.78 -1.29
C GLY A 221 -20.67 -2.97 -2.21
N ILE A 222 -21.00 -4.20 -1.79
CA ILE A 222 -20.95 -5.39 -2.65
C ILE A 222 -21.94 -5.26 -3.82
N ALA A 223 -23.17 -4.80 -3.55
CA ALA A 223 -24.18 -4.57 -4.58
C ALA A 223 -23.73 -3.50 -5.58
N TYR A 224 -23.10 -2.42 -5.09
CA TYR A 224 -22.51 -1.39 -5.96
C TYR A 224 -21.45 -1.99 -6.91
N PHE A 225 -20.52 -2.81 -6.39
CA PHE A 225 -19.52 -3.47 -7.23
C PHE A 225 -20.11 -4.47 -8.21
N TYR A 226 -21.13 -5.22 -7.81
CA TYR A 226 -21.85 -6.13 -8.70
C TYR A 226 -22.48 -5.36 -9.87
N ILE A 227 -23.16 -4.25 -9.60
CA ILE A 227 -23.76 -3.39 -10.63
C ILE A 227 -22.68 -2.81 -11.57
N LYS A 228 -21.47 -2.57 -11.06
CA LYS A 228 -20.31 -2.10 -11.85
C LYS A 228 -19.59 -3.21 -12.62
N GLY A 229 -20.10 -4.44 -12.61
CA GLY A 229 -19.55 -5.56 -13.39
C GLY A 229 -18.35 -6.25 -12.73
N VAL A 230 -18.15 -6.07 -11.43
CA VAL A 230 -17.11 -6.79 -10.67
C VAL A 230 -17.51 -8.24 -10.49
N ASN A 231 -16.56 -9.16 -10.69
CA ASN A 231 -16.73 -10.56 -10.31
C ASN A 231 -16.73 -10.71 -8.78
N ILE A 232 -17.92 -10.78 -8.18
CA ILE A 232 -18.07 -10.87 -6.72
C ILE A 232 -17.42 -12.13 -6.14
N LYS A 233 -17.40 -13.24 -6.87
CA LYS A 233 -16.76 -14.48 -6.41
C LYS A 233 -15.26 -14.27 -6.21
N GLU A 234 -14.63 -13.62 -7.18
CA GLU A 234 -13.20 -13.30 -7.13
C GLU A 234 -12.90 -12.23 -6.08
N PHE A 235 -13.72 -11.18 -6.00
CA PHE A 235 -13.62 -10.17 -4.95
C PHE A 235 -13.65 -10.78 -3.55
N LEU A 236 -14.63 -11.65 -3.26
CA LEU A 236 -14.75 -12.31 -1.95
C LEU A 236 -13.61 -13.31 -1.72
N TYR A 237 -13.15 -14.01 -2.75
CA TYR A 237 -11.99 -14.88 -2.65
C TYR A 237 -10.74 -14.09 -2.24
N ASN A 238 -10.45 -12.98 -2.91
CA ASN A 238 -9.25 -12.17 -2.64
C ASN A 238 -9.33 -11.43 -1.29
N THR A 239 -10.47 -10.82 -0.97
CA THR A 239 -10.63 -9.99 0.23
C THR A 239 -10.95 -10.78 1.50
N LEU A 240 -11.47 -12.00 1.40
CA LEU A 240 -11.77 -12.84 2.57
C LEU A 240 -10.86 -14.06 2.63
N TYR A 241 -11.00 -14.98 1.69
CA TYR A 241 -10.32 -16.28 1.77
C TYR A 241 -8.80 -16.13 1.69
N TYR A 242 -8.31 -15.44 0.66
CA TYR A 242 -6.89 -15.22 0.46
C TYR A 242 -6.28 -14.40 1.61
N ALA A 243 -6.88 -13.25 1.94
CA ALA A 243 -6.36 -12.34 2.95
C ALA A 243 -6.33 -12.93 4.37
N PHE A 244 -7.32 -13.76 4.76
CA PHE A 244 -7.39 -14.30 6.12
C PHE A 244 -6.82 -15.71 6.28
N LEU A 245 -6.76 -16.53 5.22
CA LEU A 245 -6.37 -17.94 5.35
C LEU A 245 -5.08 -18.29 4.61
N ILE A 246 -4.82 -17.68 3.45
CA ILE A 246 -3.62 -17.96 2.65
C ILE A 246 -2.49 -17.04 3.07
N GLN A 247 -2.70 -15.72 2.97
CA GLN A 247 -1.68 -14.71 3.18
C GLN A 247 -0.99 -14.79 4.55
N PRO A 248 -1.68 -14.98 5.69
CA PRO A 248 -1.02 -14.97 6.99
C PRO A 248 -0.02 -16.12 7.19
N LYS A 249 -0.16 -17.25 6.46
CA LYS A 249 0.73 -18.41 6.61
C LYS A 249 2.19 -18.11 6.22
N GLY A 250 2.44 -17.06 5.45
CA GLY A 250 3.78 -16.64 5.02
C GLY A 250 4.19 -15.24 5.45
N MET A 251 3.40 -14.55 6.29
CA MET A 251 3.63 -13.13 6.64
C MET A 251 4.09 -12.89 8.08
N ASP A 252 3.85 -13.80 9.02
CA ASP A 252 4.40 -13.69 10.38
C ASP A 252 5.94 -13.82 10.28
N VAL A 253 6.63 -12.70 10.46
CA VAL A 253 8.10 -12.67 10.56
C VAL A 253 8.53 -12.89 12.01
N PRO A 254 9.72 -13.47 12.26
CA PRO A 254 10.24 -13.59 13.62
C PRO A 254 10.25 -12.23 14.33
N PHE A 255 9.74 -12.20 15.56
CA PHE A 255 9.82 -11.00 16.39
C PHE A 255 11.28 -10.72 16.78
N PRO A 256 11.75 -9.46 16.79
CA PRO A 256 13.14 -9.14 17.05
C PRO A 256 13.54 -9.54 18.48
N ASP A 257 14.74 -10.11 18.61
CA ASP A 257 15.34 -10.39 19.91
C ASP A 257 15.45 -9.10 20.75
N LEU A 258 15.34 -9.23 22.08
CA LEU A 258 15.42 -8.08 22.99
C LEU A 258 16.83 -7.46 22.98
N ASP A 259 16.95 -6.33 22.31
CA ASP A 259 18.16 -5.50 22.25
C ASP A 259 17.83 -4.00 22.33
N LEU A 260 18.84 -3.13 22.30
CA LEU A 260 18.63 -1.68 22.38
C LEU A 260 17.86 -1.14 21.15
N SER A 261 17.98 -1.80 19.99
CA SER A 261 17.40 -1.34 18.73
C SER A 261 15.90 -1.66 18.61
N SER A 262 15.47 -2.76 19.23
CA SER A 262 14.10 -3.27 19.27
C SER A 262 13.35 -2.93 20.57
N LEU A 263 14.03 -2.31 21.54
CA LEU A 263 13.48 -1.95 22.85
C LEU A 263 12.13 -1.21 22.75
N ILE A 264 11.95 -0.41 21.68
CA ILE A 264 10.71 0.31 21.41
C ILE A 264 9.47 -0.62 21.39
N TYR A 265 9.56 -1.81 20.80
CA TYR A 265 8.44 -2.74 20.72
C TYR A 265 8.09 -3.30 22.11
N TYR A 266 9.10 -3.68 22.88
CA TYR A 266 8.94 -4.24 24.22
C TYR A 266 8.39 -3.22 25.23
N ILE A 267 8.73 -1.94 25.11
CA ILE A 267 8.17 -0.86 25.94
C ILE A 267 6.64 -0.80 25.78
N TRP A 268 6.12 -0.91 24.55
CA TRP A 268 4.68 -0.87 24.31
C TRP A 268 3.95 -2.11 24.81
N ILE A 269 4.59 -3.29 24.75
CA ILE A 269 4.08 -4.52 25.38
C ILE A 269 4.00 -4.33 26.90
N ALA A 270 5.07 -3.84 27.53
CA ALA A 270 5.09 -3.57 28.96
C ALA A 270 4.04 -2.53 29.34
N TYR A 271 3.90 -1.47 28.55
CA TYR A 271 2.90 -0.42 28.74
C TYR A 271 1.47 -0.97 28.70
N PHE A 272 1.15 -1.82 27.72
CA PHE A 272 -0.13 -2.53 27.63
C PHE A 272 -0.40 -3.37 28.88
N VAL A 273 0.56 -4.22 29.27
CA VAL A 273 0.43 -5.13 30.41
C VAL A 273 0.22 -4.32 31.69
N VAL A 274 1.05 -3.33 31.96
CA VAL A 274 0.94 -2.48 33.17
C VAL A 274 -0.41 -1.75 33.19
N ALA A 275 -0.85 -1.17 32.08
CA ALA A 275 -2.14 -0.51 32.01
C ALA A 275 -3.29 -1.50 32.32
N MET A 276 -3.25 -2.70 31.75
CA MET A 276 -4.26 -3.73 32.00
C MET A 276 -4.29 -4.16 33.47
N LEU A 277 -3.13 -4.33 34.12
CA LEU A 277 -3.06 -4.64 35.55
C LEU A 277 -3.67 -3.51 36.40
N ILE A 278 -3.40 -2.25 36.07
CA ILE A 278 -4.01 -1.10 36.76
C ILE A 278 -5.53 -1.10 36.58
N PHE A 279 -6.03 -1.39 35.38
CA PHE A 279 -7.48 -1.53 35.14
C PHE A 279 -8.09 -2.69 35.95
N SER A 280 -7.37 -3.80 36.10
CA SER A 280 -7.79 -4.96 36.90
C SER A 280 -7.89 -4.58 38.38
N ILE A 281 -6.82 -4.05 38.96
CA ILE A 281 -6.76 -3.68 40.38
C ILE A 281 -7.78 -2.57 40.72
N SER A 282 -8.00 -1.63 39.80
CA SER A 282 -9.01 -0.57 39.97
C SER A 282 -10.46 -1.03 39.76
N LYS A 283 -10.69 -2.31 39.45
CA LYS A 283 -12.02 -2.92 39.20
C LYS A 283 -12.74 -2.31 37.99
N LYS A 284 -12.00 -1.68 37.08
CA LYS A 284 -12.55 -1.07 35.87
C LYS A 284 -12.39 -1.97 34.64
N LEU A 285 -11.49 -2.95 34.68
CA LEU A 285 -11.27 -3.90 33.59
C LEU A 285 -12.51 -4.72 33.24
N PHE A 286 -13.19 -5.29 34.25
CA PHE A 286 -14.28 -6.25 34.03
C PHE A 286 -15.67 -5.61 33.82
N THR A 287 -15.73 -4.28 33.74
CA THR A 287 -16.92 -3.59 33.22
C THR A 287 -17.09 -3.86 31.73
N PRO A 288 -18.30 -3.84 31.15
CA PRO A 288 -18.50 -4.07 29.71
C PRO A 288 -17.64 -3.14 28.85
N THR A 289 -17.49 -1.88 29.27
CA THR A 289 -16.67 -0.89 28.56
C THR A 289 -15.18 -1.13 28.72
N GLY A 290 -14.74 -1.59 29.89
CA GLY A 290 -13.34 -1.98 30.12
C GLY A 290 -12.96 -3.19 29.29
N VAL A 291 -13.81 -4.22 29.27
CA VAL A 291 -13.63 -5.42 28.46
C VAL A 291 -13.59 -5.08 26.97
N ALA A 292 -14.56 -4.32 26.46
CA ALA A 292 -14.60 -3.92 25.05
C ALA A 292 -13.30 -3.22 24.62
N PHE A 293 -12.85 -2.25 25.41
CA PHE A 293 -11.68 -1.45 25.10
C PHE A 293 -10.39 -2.28 25.20
N THR A 294 -10.19 -3.02 26.28
CA THR A 294 -8.95 -3.80 26.48
C THR A 294 -8.87 -5.01 25.54
N ALA A 295 -10.00 -5.65 25.22
CA ALA A 295 -10.04 -6.69 24.19
C ALA A 295 -9.61 -6.12 22.84
N TYR A 296 -10.16 -4.97 22.45
CA TYR A 296 -9.79 -4.34 21.18
C TYR A 296 -8.31 -3.93 21.17
N ALA A 297 -7.83 -3.26 22.22
CA ALA A 297 -6.42 -2.90 22.37
C ALA A 297 -5.49 -4.12 22.30
N SER A 298 -5.88 -5.26 22.87
CA SER A 298 -5.10 -6.50 22.80
C SER A 298 -5.02 -7.08 21.40
N LEU A 299 -6.13 -7.07 20.65
CA LEU A 299 -6.17 -7.56 19.27
C LEU A 299 -5.39 -6.65 18.31
N ARG A 300 -5.29 -5.36 18.61
CA ARG A 300 -4.48 -4.42 17.81
C ARG A 300 -3.00 -4.79 17.80
N LEU A 301 -2.50 -5.39 18.88
CA LEU A 301 -1.13 -5.90 18.97
C LEU A 301 -0.83 -7.01 17.95
N ILE A 302 -1.82 -7.68 17.37
CA ILE A 302 -1.61 -8.65 16.29
C ILE A 302 -0.84 -8.02 15.14
N SER A 303 -1.15 -6.75 14.80
CA SER A 303 -0.46 -6.03 13.73
C SER A 303 1.03 -5.88 14.02
N MET A 304 1.38 -5.58 15.28
CA MET A 304 2.75 -5.40 15.74
C MET A 304 3.52 -6.73 15.82
N PHE A 305 2.88 -7.80 16.28
CA PHE A 305 3.53 -9.12 16.38
C PHE A 305 3.68 -9.82 15.04
N GLY A 306 2.76 -9.62 14.09
CA GLY A 306 2.85 -10.23 12.77
C GLY A 306 3.97 -9.62 11.92
N ARG A 307 4.27 -8.34 12.13
CA ARG A 307 5.39 -7.66 11.46
C ARG A 307 6.01 -6.62 12.39
N ALA A 308 7.17 -6.96 12.95
CA ALA A 308 7.87 -6.13 13.92
C ALA A 308 8.66 -4.99 13.27
N ASP A 309 7.94 -4.14 12.53
CA ASP A 309 8.44 -2.88 12.00
C ASP A 309 7.71 -1.69 12.64
N VAL A 310 8.34 -0.52 12.54
CA VAL A 310 7.88 0.71 13.18
C VAL A 310 6.48 1.10 12.68
N LEU A 311 6.17 0.87 11.41
CA LEU A 311 4.89 1.25 10.82
C LEU A 311 3.75 0.41 11.41
N HIS A 312 3.96 -0.89 11.56
CA HIS A 312 2.99 -1.80 12.17
C HIS A 312 2.85 -1.63 13.69
N LEU A 313 3.94 -1.25 14.39
CA LEU A 313 3.86 -0.79 15.77
C LEU A 313 2.95 0.44 15.88
N LEU A 314 3.19 1.47 15.07
CA LEU A 314 2.42 2.71 15.12
C LEU A 314 0.93 2.48 14.81
N PHE A 315 0.57 1.49 13.99
CA PHE A 315 -0.82 1.06 13.88
C PHE A 315 -1.36 0.57 15.23
N ALA A 316 -0.64 -0.27 15.95
CA ALA A 316 -1.13 -0.91 17.17
C ALA A 316 -1.26 0.03 18.40
N ILE A 317 -0.56 1.16 18.46
CA ILE A 317 -0.44 1.94 19.70
C ILE A 317 -1.61 2.87 20.02
N SER A 318 -2.56 3.08 19.10
CA SER A 318 -3.59 4.11 19.27
C SER A 318 -4.43 3.92 20.53
N GLU A 319 -4.93 2.70 20.73
CA GLU A 319 -5.72 2.33 21.89
C GLU A 319 -4.85 2.26 23.16
N LEU A 320 -3.57 1.88 23.00
CA LEU A 320 -2.62 1.81 24.11
C LEU A 320 -2.42 3.19 24.75
N VAL A 321 -2.22 4.24 23.94
CA VAL A 321 -2.03 5.62 24.42
C VAL A 321 -3.23 6.07 25.27
N ILE A 322 -4.45 5.84 24.77
CA ILE A 322 -5.68 6.17 25.50
C ILE A 322 -5.75 5.37 26.81
N MET A 323 -5.50 4.06 26.73
CA MET A 323 -5.56 3.14 27.86
C MET A 323 -4.58 3.56 28.95
N GLY A 324 -3.33 3.84 28.61
CA GLY A 324 -2.30 4.15 29.60
C GLY A 324 -2.46 5.52 30.25
N ILE A 325 -2.90 6.56 29.51
CA ILE A 325 -3.25 7.86 30.11
C ILE A 325 -4.38 7.70 31.15
N ILE A 326 -5.39 6.89 30.86
CA ILE A 326 -6.49 6.63 31.79
C ILE A 326 -6.03 5.72 32.94
N ALA A 327 -5.20 4.73 32.68
CA ALA A 327 -4.63 3.85 33.71
C ALA A 327 -3.84 4.65 34.75
N LEU A 328 -2.98 5.58 34.33
CA LEU A 328 -2.25 6.46 35.25
C LEU A 328 -3.18 7.21 36.20
N ARG A 329 -4.34 7.66 35.71
CA ARG A 329 -5.34 8.31 36.56
C ARG A 329 -6.02 7.36 37.54
N LEU A 330 -6.09 6.07 37.24
CA LEU A 330 -6.64 5.04 38.12
C LEU A 330 -5.65 4.61 39.21
N LEU A 331 -4.35 4.87 39.05
CA LEU A 331 -3.31 4.45 40.00
C LEU A 331 -3.57 4.84 41.48
N PRO A 332 -4.07 6.05 41.80
CA PRO A 332 -4.42 6.40 43.18
C PRO A 332 -5.58 5.56 43.76
N SER A 333 -6.48 5.04 42.92
CA SER A 333 -7.56 4.16 43.35
C SER A 333 -7.07 2.74 43.62
N CYS A 334 -6.00 2.30 42.96
CA CYS A 334 -5.38 1.02 43.22
C CYS A 334 -4.80 0.95 44.64
N ILE A 335 -4.41 2.07 45.25
CA ILE A 335 -3.80 2.05 46.59
C ILE A 335 -4.86 1.93 47.71
N LYS A 336 -6.14 2.16 47.39
CA LYS A 336 -7.24 2.18 48.38
C LYS A 336 -8.12 0.94 48.24
N ASN A 337 -8.21 0.14 49.30
CA ASN A 337 -9.13 -1.01 49.43
C ASN A 337 -8.90 -2.15 48.40
N ILE A 338 -7.66 -2.62 48.24
CA ILE A 338 -7.38 -3.86 47.48
C ILE A 338 -7.74 -5.08 48.34
N SER A 339 -8.56 -5.99 47.81
CA SER A 339 -8.77 -7.30 48.45
C SER A 339 -7.73 -8.32 47.99
N LYS A 340 -7.44 -9.35 48.82
CA LYS A 340 -6.59 -10.48 48.42
C LYS A 340 -7.06 -11.16 47.13
N ARG A 341 -8.37 -11.19 46.90
CA ARG A 341 -8.99 -11.73 45.68
C ARG A 341 -8.68 -10.88 44.45
N ASP A 342 -8.69 -9.56 44.58
CA ASP A 342 -8.34 -8.64 43.48
C ASP A 342 -6.88 -8.82 43.06
N ILE A 343 -5.99 -9.03 44.04
CA ILE A 343 -4.57 -9.35 43.79
C ILE A 343 -4.46 -10.70 43.07
N LEU A 344 -5.11 -11.75 43.59
CA LEU A 344 -5.05 -13.08 43.00
C LEU A 344 -5.58 -13.09 41.55
N ASN A 345 -6.73 -12.46 41.29
CA ASN A 345 -7.29 -12.32 39.95
C ASN A 345 -6.33 -11.58 39.01
N THR A 346 -5.67 -10.55 39.51
CA THR A 346 -4.68 -9.77 38.73
C THR A 346 -3.41 -10.59 38.45
N ILE A 347 -2.94 -11.41 39.39
CA ILE A 347 -1.80 -12.32 39.20
C ILE A 347 -2.15 -13.39 38.15
N VAL A 348 -3.33 -14.00 38.24
CA VAL A 348 -3.79 -14.98 37.24
C VAL A 348 -3.87 -14.33 35.87
N LEU A 349 -4.47 -13.13 35.77
CA LEU A 349 -4.52 -12.38 34.52
C LEU A 349 -3.11 -12.07 33.98
N PHE A 350 -2.17 -11.67 34.84
CA PHE A 350 -0.79 -11.42 34.46
C PHE A 350 -0.14 -12.69 33.89
N ILE A 351 -0.22 -13.82 34.59
CA ILE A 351 0.36 -15.10 34.16
C ILE A 351 -0.22 -15.50 32.80
N VAL A 352 -1.55 -15.50 32.65
CA VAL A 352 -2.19 -15.86 31.37
C VAL A 352 -1.78 -14.90 30.26
N SER A 353 -1.72 -13.59 30.54
CA SER A 353 -1.31 -12.60 29.54
C SER A 353 0.14 -12.79 29.11
N VAL A 354 1.05 -13.08 30.05
CA VAL A 354 2.46 -13.38 29.74
C VAL A 354 2.58 -14.64 28.91
N ILE A 355 1.80 -15.70 29.20
CA ILE A 355 1.77 -16.92 28.40
C ILE A 355 1.29 -16.62 26.97
N VAL A 356 0.17 -15.90 26.82
CA VAL A 356 -0.38 -15.54 25.51
C VAL A 356 0.61 -14.67 24.72
N LEU A 357 1.23 -13.67 25.37
CA LEU A 357 2.22 -12.80 24.74
C LEU A 357 3.50 -13.58 24.36
N HIS A 358 3.96 -14.50 25.20
CA HIS A 358 5.12 -15.35 24.90
C HIS A 358 4.87 -16.19 23.64
N PHE A 359 3.70 -16.81 23.54
CA PHE A 359 3.33 -17.57 22.35
C PHE A 359 3.08 -16.67 21.12
N ALA A 360 2.59 -15.44 21.31
CA ALA A 360 2.44 -14.49 20.21
C ALA A 360 3.79 -14.00 19.67
N ILE A 361 4.79 -13.80 20.55
CA ILE A 361 6.15 -13.38 20.20
C ILE A 361 6.93 -14.51 19.54
N ASN A 362 6.91 -15.71 20.12
CA ASN A 362 7.74 -16.85 19.69
C ASN A 362 7.03 -17.79 18.71
N GLY A 363 5.75 -17.58 18.44
CA GLY A 363 4.91 -18.48 17.66
C GLY A 363 4.18 -17.77 16.55
N ARG A 364 2.92 -17.40 16.80
CA ARG A 364 2.06 -16.74 15.80
C ARG A 364 1.28 -15.59 16.41
N SER A 365 1.21 -14.48 15.68
CA SER A 365 0.51 -13.27 16.10
C SER A 365 -0.98 -13.53 16.39
N SER A 366 -1.60 -14.46 15.65
CA SER A 366 -3.01 -14.86 15.79
C SER A 366 -3.38 -15.43 17.17
N ILE A 367 -2.40 -15.83 18.00
CA ILE A 367 -2.65 -16.36 19.34
C ILE A 367 -3.32 -15.31 20.25
N LEU A 368 -3.13 -14.02 19.97
CA LEU A 368 -3.84 -12.95 20.65
C LEU A 368 -5.36 -12.98 20.47
N LEU A 369 -5.91 -13.70 19.49
CA LEU A 369 -7.35 -13.92 19.36
C LEU A 369 -7.96 -14.61 20.59
N VAL A 370 -7.14 -15.26 21.41
CA VAL A 370 -7.54 -15.87 22.69
C VAL A 370 -7.77 -14.82 23.78
N MET A 371 -7.12 -13.65 23.71
CA MET A 371 -7.14 -12.65 24.78
C MET A 371 -8.54 -12.08 25.11
N PRO A 372 -9.41 -11.77 24.13
CA PRO A 372 -10.80 -11.42 24.42
C PRO A 372 -11.54 -12.48 25.24
N PHE A 373 -11.36 -13.76 24.92
CA PHE A 373 -12.01 -14.85 25.64
C PHE A 373 -11.43 -15.06 27.04
N VAL A 374 -10.13 -14.80 27.23
CA VAL A 374 -9.51 -14.75 28.57
C VAL A 374 -10.15 -13.64 29.41
N LEU A 375 -10.30 -12.43 28.85
CA LEU A 375 -10.96 -11.32 29.53
C LEU A 375 -12.41 -11.64 29.88
N LEU A 376 -13.13 -12.33 28.98
CA LEU A 376 -14.49 -12.81 29.23
C LEU A 376 -14.53 -13.79 30.42
N ALA A 377 -13.72 -14.83 30.39
CA ALA A 377 -13.66 -15.85 31.44
C ALA A 377 -13.27 -15.24 32.80
N MET A 378 -12.23 -14.39 32.80
CA MET A 378 -11.79 -13.69 34.01
C MET A 378 -12.85 -12.73 34.56
N SER A 379 -13.68 -12.13 33.69
CA SER A 379 -14.81 -11.31 34.15
C SER A 379 -15.81 -12.10 34.98
N HIS A 380 -16.07 -13.37 34.66
CA HIS A 380 -16.99 -14.23 35.43
C HIS A 380 -16.38 -14.76 36.73
N ILE A 381 -15.05 -14.89 36.80
CA ILE A 381 -14.33 -15.29 38.01
C ILE A 381 -14.21 -14.10 38.99
N SER A 382 -14.13 -12.89 38.46
CA SER A 382 -14.10 -11.66 39.25
C SER A 382 -15.51 -11.26 39.68
N LYS A 383 -15.76 -11.10 40.99
CA LYS A 383 -17.05 -10.55 41.44
C LYS A 383 -17.07 -9.05 41.18
N ASP A 384 -18.09 -8.57 40.47
CA ASP A 384 -18.29 -7.13 40.24
C ASP A 384 -18.52 -6.41 41.56
N GLY A 385 -17.52 -5.64 41.98
CA GLY A 385 -17.67 -4.60 42.98
C GLY A 385 -17.86 -3.28 42.26
N ASN A 386 -19.07 -2.73 42.27
CA ASN A 386 -19.34 -1.41 41.70
C ASN A 386 -18.73 -0.34 42.63
N VAL A 387 -17.43 -0.07 42.48
CA VAL A 387 -16.74 0.94 43.29
C VAL A 387 -16.88 2.30 42.62
N ASN A 388 -17.73 3.14 43.20
CA ASN A 388 -17.93 4.51 42.76
C ASN A 388 -16.85 5.40 43.41
N ASN A 389 -15.66 5.40 42.83
CA ASN A 389 -14.59 6.27 43.29
C ASN A 389 -14.82 7.70 42.79
N ASN A 390 -15.03 8.64 43.73
CA ASN A 390 -15.09 10.07 43.42
C ASN A 390 -13.68 10.58 43.06
N PHE A 391 -13.36 10.55 41.77
CA PHE A 391 -12.12 11.08 41.23
C PHE A 391 -12.12 12.62 41.27
N LYS A 392 -11.14 13.21 41.96
CA LYS A 392 -10.89 14.66 41.89
C LYS A 392 -10.47 15.04 40.46
N VAL A 393 -11.32 15.81 39.77
CA VAL A 393 -11.11 16.25 38.37
C VAL A 393 -9.88 17.17 38.25
N THR A 394 -9.53 17.90 39.32
CA THR A 394 -8.38 18.81 39.35
C THR A 394 -7.03 18.13 39.11
N LEU A 395 -6.92 16.83 39.35
CA LEU A 395 -5.70 16.06 39.10
C LEU A 395 -5.59 15.56 37.65
N ASN A 396 -6.66 15.62 36.86
CA ASN A 396 -6.65 15.09 35.50
C ASN A 396 -5.56 15.73 34.62
N PRO A 397 -5.31 17.06 34.63
CA PRO A 397 -4.23 17.67 33.85
C PRO A 397 -2.85 17.08 34.16
N PHE A 398 -2.53 16.87 35.44
CA PHE A 398 -1.25 16.29 35.86
C PHE A 398 -1.03 14.88 35.28
N PHE A 399 -2.01 13.98 35.44
CA PHE A 399 -1.92 12.63 34.89
C PHE A 399 -1.97 12.61 33.37
N SER A 400 -2.68 13.55 32.74
CA SER A 400 -2.73 13.68 31.28
C SER A 400 -1.36 14.09 30.72
N ALA A 401 -0.70 15.07 31.36
CA ALA A 401 0.65 15.49 30.99
C ALA A 401 1.69 14.38 31.21
N ALA A 402 1.65 13.70 32.36
CA ALA A 402 2.55 12.59 32.64
C ALA A 402 2.37 11.44 31.62
N GLY A 403 1.13 11.07 31.30
CA GLY A 403 0.85 10.03 30.32
C GLY A 403 1.27 10.40 28.90
N LEU A 404 1.07 11.66 28.49
CA LEU A 404 1.59 12.17 27.21
C LEU A 404 3.12 12.10 27.16
N CYS A 405 3.82 12.56 28.21
CA CYS A 405 5.27 12.49 28.28
C CYS A 405 5.77 11.04 28.17
N ILE A 406 5.16 10.11 28.91
CA ILE A 406 5.52 8.69 28.82
C ILE A 406 5.33 8.18 27.40
N ALA A 407 4.16 8.43 26.77
CA ALA A 407 3.90 7.97 25.41
C ALA A 407 4.88 8.54 24.37
N ILE A 408 5.28 9.81 24.50
CA ILE A 408 6.28 10.45 23.62
C ILE A 408 7.68 9.84 23.84
N VAL A 409 8.07 9.62 25.10
CA VAL A 409 9.36 9.02 25.45
C VAL A 409 9.42 7.57 24.99
N SER A 410 8.32 6.82 25.08
CA SER A 410 8.19 5.45 24.57
C SER A 410 8.33 5.34 23.05
N LEU A 411 8.32 6.46 22.31
CA LEU A 411 8.60 6.51 20.88
C LEU A 411 10.04 6.98 20.57
N TYR A 412 10.90 7.21 21.56
CA TYR A 412 12.29 7.61 21.31
C TYR A 412 13.07 6.48 20.60
N PRO A 413 13.91 6.78 19.57
CA PRO A 413 14.26 8.10 19.03
C PRO A 413 13.33 8.62 17.92
N LEU A 414 12.32 7.86 17.49
CA LEU A 414 11.40 8.28 16.43
C LEU A 414 10.65 9.57 16.79
N SER A 415 10.29 9.78 18.06
CA SER A 415 9.57 10.98 18.49
C SER A 415 10.41 12.25 18.33
N THR A 416 11.71 12.23 18.59
CA THR A 416 12.56 13.43 18.42
C THR A 416 12.77 13.76 16.95
N ASN A 417 12.93 12.75 16.08
CA ASN A 417 13.01 12.95 14.65
C ASN A 417 11.66 13.37 14.05
N ALA A 418 10.55 12.78 14.51
CA ALA A 418 9.21 13.15 14.06
C ALA A 418 8.85 14.57 14.50
N ILE A 419 9.17 14.97 15.74
CA ILE A 419 8.97 16.35 16.23
C ILE A 419 9.87 17.32 15.45
N LYS A 420 11.17 17.02 15.30
CA LYS A 420 12.10 17.88 14.54
C LYS A 420 11.70 18.00 13.07
N PHE A 421 11.37 16.89 12.42
CA PHE A 421 10.97 16.87 11.01
C PHE A 421 9.64 17.57 10.82
N THR A 422 8.63 17.26 11.65
CA THR A 422 7.33 17.91 11.58
C THR A 422 7.47 19.41 11.82
N TYR A 423 8.27 19.85 12.79
CA TYR A 423 8.49 21.27 13.05
C TYR A 423 9.28 21.96 11.92
N ASN A 424 10.43 21.42 11.52
CA ASN A 424 11.28 22.05 10.50
C ASN A 424 10.59 22.13 9.13
N VAL A 425 9.78 21.14 8.78
CA VAL A 425 9.01 21.13 7.53
C VAL A 425 7.98 22.27 7.46
N PHE A 426 7.44 22.75 8.59
CA PHE A 426 6.53 23.91 8.56
C PHE A 426 7.19 25.22 8.12
N PHE A 427 8.50 25.33 8.31
CA PHE A 427 9.23 26.59 8.13
C PHE A 427 10.16 26.57 6.93
N ILE A 428 10.32 25.43 6.27
CA ILE A 428 11.11 25.29 5.05
C ILE A 428 10.12 25.25 3.89
N GLU A 429 10.38 26.02 2.84
CA GLU A 429 9.64 25.94 1.58
C GLU A 429 10.36 24.94 0.66
N PRO A 430 9.64 24.03 -0.01
CA PRO A 430 10.28 23.00 -0.82
C PRO A 430 10.88 23.65 -2.07
N HIS A 431 12.20 23.57 -2.22
CA HIS A 431 12.93 24.30 -3.26
C HIS A 431 12.62 23.83 -4.69
N ASN A 432 12.21 22.57 -4.88
CA ASN A 432 12.00 21.97 -6.20
C ASN A 432 10.86 20.94 -6.15
N THR A 433 9.64 21.35 -6.52
CA THR A 433 8.46 20.46 -6.50
C THR A 433 8.04 20.04 -7.91
N PHE A 434 7.49 18.82 -8.02
CA PHE A 434 6.80 18.30 -9.18
C PHE A 434 5.36 17.98 -8.77
N LEU A 435 4.37 18.59 -9.44
CA LEU A 435 2.95 18.48 -9.07
C LEU A 435 2.68 18.74 -7.57
N GLY A 436 3.46 19.68 -7.01
CA GLY A 436 3.35 20.15 -5.64
C GLY A 436 4.09 19.31 -4.59
N VAL A 437 4.88 18.31 -4.97
CA VAL A 437 5.68 17.50 -4.04
C VAL A 437 7.16 17.47 -4.40
N GLN A 438 8.02 17.41 -3.39
CA GLN A 438 9.47 17.32 -3.53
C GLN A 438 9.87 15.87 -3.80
N LEU A 439 10.50 15.63 -4.95
CA LEU A 439 11.00 14.31 -5.36
C LEU A 439 12.53 14.25 -5.23
N PRO A 440 13.11 13.04 -5.07
CA PRO A 440 14.55 12.84 -5.23
C PRO A 440 15.04 13.39 -6.57
N GLU A 441 16.26 13.94 -6.62
CA GLU A 441 16.74 14.69 -7.79
C GLU A 441 16.77 13.85 -9.08
N ALA A 442 17.24 12.60 -9.01
CA ALA A 442 17.29 11.69 -10.15
C ALA A 442 15.88 11.37 -10.69
N THR A 443 14.94 11.07 -9.79
CA THR A 443 13.52 10.85 -10.10
C THR A 443 12.87 12.09 -10.70
N ARG A 444 13.14 13.28 -10.13
CA ARG A 444 12.64 14.56 -10.63
C ARG A 444 13.12 14.86 -12.05
N LYS A 445 14.42 14.67 -12.33
CA LYS A 445 15.01 14.97 -13.65
C LYS A 445 14.29 14.17 -14.74
N GLU A 446 14.10 12.88 -14.49
CA GLU A 446 13.37 11.99 -15.38
C GLU A 446 11.93 12.48 -15.63
N PHE A 447 11.19 12.86 -14.57
CA PHE A 447 9.81 13.37 -14.71
C PHE A 447 9.71 14.71 -15.44
N VAL A 448 10.66 15.62 -15.22
CA VAL A 448 10.69 16.91 -15.93
C VAL A 448 10.93 16.68 -17.42
N GLU A 449 11.80 15.74 -17.79
CA GLU A 449 12.05 15.39 -19.19
C GLU A 449 10.82 14.73 -19.84
N ILE A 450 10.17 13.77 -19.17
CA ILE A 450 8.92 13.17 -19.67
C ILE A 450 7.82 14.21 -19.81
N ARG A 451 7.64 15.08 -18.79
CA ARG A 451 6.64 16.15 -18.84
C ARG A 451 6.87 17.07 -20.03
N LYS A 452 8.13 17.47 -20.28
CA LYS A 452 8.48 18.29 -21.42
C LYS A 452 8.09 17.61 -22.74
N ILE A 453 8.39 16.32 -22.89
CA ILE A 453 7.99 15.54 -24.07
C ILE A 453 6.47 15.52 -24.23
N ILE A 454 5.71 15.31 -23.14
CA ILE A 454 4.24 15.31 -23.17
C ILE A 454 3.70 16.71 -23.51
N GLU A 455 4.29 17.78 -22.99
CA GLU A 455 3.89 19.16 -23.31
C GLU A 455 4.20 19.55 -24.77
N ASP A 456 5.32 19.05 -25.30
CA ASP A 456 5.76 19.27 -26.69
C ASP A 456 4.90 18.46 -27.67
N GLU A 457 4.67 17.18 -27.39
CA GLU A 457 3.96 16.24 -28.26
C GLU A 457 2.42 16.30 -28.12
N LYS A 458 1.92 16.76 -26.97
CA LYS A 458 0.50 16.87 -26.61
C LYS A 458 -0.31 15.60 -26.93
N PRO A 459 0.11 14.43 -26.42
CA PRO A 459 -0.59 13.17 -26.65
C PRO A 459 -2.00 13.22 -26.05
N LYS A 460 -2.99 12.65 -26.75
CA LYS A 460 -4.33 12.44 -26.21
C LYS A 460 -4.41 11.21 -25.32
N ASN A 461 -3.55 10.24 -25.57
CA ASN A 461 -3.46 8.98 -24.84
C ASN A 461 -2.00 8.53 -24.81
N ILE A 462 -1.53 8.03 -23.68
CA ILE A 462 -0.19 7.44 -23.56
C ILE A 462 -0.24 6.04 -22.98
N PHE A 463 0.79 5.25 -23.25
CA PHE A 463 1.02 3.97 -22.62
C PHE A 463 2.36 4.04 -21.91
N SER A 464 2.43 3.57 -20.67
CA SER A 464 3.70 3.44 -19.96
C SER A 464 3.85 2.05 -19.38
N TYR A 465 5.09 1.55 -19.34
CA TYR A 465 5.41 0.27 -18.73
C TYR A 465 6.84 0.25 -18.14
N PRO A 466 7.01 -0.09 -16.84
CA PRO A 466 5.95 -0.17 -15.83
C PRO A 466 5.32 1.20 -15.66
N ILE A 467 4.11 1.21 -15.11
CA ILE A 467 3.44 2.47 -14.89
C ILE A 467 4.04 3.14 -13.68
N ARG A 468 4.83 4.18 -13.93
CA ARG A 468 5.05 5.20 -12.92
C ARG A 468 3.75 5.98 -12.76
N ALA A 469 3.12 5.89 -11.59
CA ALA A 469 1.83 6.54 -11.36
C ALA A 469 1.90 8.06 -11.58
N GLU A 470 3.09 8.62 -11.48
CA GLU A 470 3.43 10.01 -11.82
C GLU A 470 3.10 10.41 -13.25
N TYR A 471 3.04 9.47 -14.20
CA TYR A 471 2.61 9.78 -15.56
C TYR A 471 1.10 9.94 -15.69
N TYR A 472 0.29 9.37 -14.79
CA TYR A 472 -1.17 9.60 -14.81
C TYR A 472 -1.53 11.05 -14.58
N ALA A 473 -0.73 11.76 -13.78
CA ALA A 473 -0.97 13.19 -13.55
C ALA A 473 -0.53 14.08 -14.73
N LEU A 474 0.09 13.52 -15.78
CA LEU A 474 0.56 14.28 -16.95
C LEU A 474 -0.41 14.25 -18.13
N THR A 475 -1.35 13.30 -18.16
CA THR A 475 -2.31 13.14 -19.26
C THR A 475 -3.65 12.64 -18.77
N ASN A 476 -4.74 12.96 -19.48
CA ASN A 476 -6.09 12.57 -19.06
C ASN A 476 -6.44 11.11 -19.37
N ASN A 477 -5.78 10.48 -20.35
CA ASN A 477 -6.04 9.10 -20.74
C ASN A 477 -4.74 8.30 -20.77
N HIS A 478 -4.80 7.11 -20.21
CA HIS A 478 -3.70 6.16 -20.18
C HIS A 478 -4.20 4.78 -20.60
N ALA A 479 -3.46 4.14 -21.48
CA ALA A 479 -3.81 2.87 -22.10
C ALA A 479 -3.50 1.64 -21.23
N THR A 480 -2.58 1.74 -20.27
CA THR A 480 -2.09 0.59 -19.51
C THR A 480 -2.89 0.36 -18.23
N ARG A 481 -3.23 -0.89 -17.92
CA ARG A 481 -3.95 -1.31 -16.68
C ARG A 481 -3.06 -1.81 -15.54
N PHE A 482 -1.79 -2.16 -15.82
CA PHE A 482 -0.89 -2.82 -14.86
C PHE A 482 0.15 -1.88 -14.27
N ILE A 483 0.11 -1.68 -12.94
CA ILE A 483 1.02 -0.76 -12.21
C ILE A 483 2.47 -1.23 -12.30
N GLU A 484 2.70 -2.51 -12.04
CA GLU A 484 3.97 -3.19 -12.21
C GLU A 484 3.72 -4.64 -12.64
N PHE A 485 4.60 -5.15 -13.50
CA PHE A 485 4.74 -6.60 -13.66
C PHE A 485 5.71 -7.10 -12.59
N ALA A 486 5.18 -7.76 -11.55
CA ALA A 486 5.96 -8.40 -10.51
C ALA A 486 6.58 -9.73 -11.02
N MET A 487 7.42 -10.40 -10.23
CA MET A 487 7.92 -11.76 -10.54
C MET A 487 6.79 -12.79 -10.79
N GLN A 488 5.54 -12.46 -10.44
CA GLN A 488 4.34 -13.29 -10.61
C GLN A 488 3.56 -12.97 -11.89
N THR A 489 4.09 -12.15 -12.80
CA THR A 489 3.45 -11.76 -14.06
C THR A 489 3.17 -12.97 -14.93
N THR A 490 1.92 -13.12 -15.37
CA THR A 490 1.50 -14.25 -16.20
C THR A 490 1.52 -13.89 -17.69
N PRO A 491 1.60 -14.88 -18.59
CA PRO A 491 1.45 -14.65 -20.04
C PRO A 491 0.13 -13.95 -20.41
N ASP A 492 -0.94 -14.17 -19.66
CA ASP A 492 -2.24 -13.55 -19.90
C ASP A 492 -2.23 -12.04 -19.60
N ASP A 493 -1.50 -11.61 -18.58
CA ASP A 493 -1.32 -10.20 -18.26
C ASP A 493 -0.60 -9.46 -19.40
N ILE A 494 0.37 -10.12 -20.03
CA ILE A 494 1.12 -9.60 -21.18
C ILE A 494 0.26 -9.55 -22.44
N ASN A 495 -0.54 -10.59 -22.67
CA ASN A 495 -1.54 -10.57 -23.75
C ASN A 495 -2.55 -9.45 -23.55
N GLY A 496 -2.93 -9.17 -22.30
CA GLY A 496 -3.77 -8.03 -21.93
C GLY A 496 -3.13 -6.69 -22.29
N ALA A 497 -1.87 -6.47 -21.92
CA ALA A 497 -1.15 -5.24 -22.21
C ALA A 497 -0.95 -5.00 -23.73
N VAL A 498 -0.67 -6.06 -24.50
CA VAL A 498 -0.60 -5.98 -25.97
C VAL A 498 -1.97 -5.61 -26.55
N ASN A 499 -3.04 -6.24 -26.09
CA ASN A 499 -4.40 -5.92 -26.53
C ASN A 499 -4.80 -4.47 -26.18
N ASP A 500 -4.32 -3.94 -25.06
CA ASP A 500 -4.49 -2.55 -24.70
C ASP A 500 -3.77 -1.62 -25.69
N LEU A 501 -2.52 -1.91 -26.08
CA LEU A 501 -1.79 -1.18 -27.12
C LEU A 501 -2.51 -1.24 -28.49
N GLU A 502 -3.04 -2.41 -28.87
CA GLU A 502 -3.78 -2.62 -30.13
C GLU A 502 -5.07 -1.80 -30.20
N LYS A 503 -5.85 -1.78 -29.10
CA LYS A 503 -7.15 -1.11 -29.04
C LYS A 503 -7.03 0.39 -28.85
N SER A 504 -6.15 0.81 -27.94
CA SER A 504 -6.09 2.20 -27.49
C SER A 504 -5.20 3.07 -28.38
N LYS A 505 -4.24 2.46 -29.12
CA LYS A 505 -3.31 3.12 -30.04
C LYS A 505 -2.75 4.42 -29.45
N PRO A 506 -2.04 4.35 -28.30
CA PRO A 506 -1.50 5.53 -27.62
C PRO A 506 -0.62 6.36 -28.57
N ASP A 507 -0.62 7.67 -28.39
CA ASP A 507 0.22 8.57 -29.20
C ASP A 507 1.71 8.45 -28.80
N LEU A 508 1.97 8.14 -27.53
CA LEU A 508 3.29 7.91 -26.97
C LEU A 508 3.33 6.64 -26.13
N VAL A 509 4.45 5.92 -26.23
CA VAL A 509 4.77 4.78 -25.37
C VAL A 509 6.01 5.12 -24.55
N ILE A 510 6.00 4.89 -23.24
CA ILE A 510 7.13 5.11 -22.33
C ILE A 510 7.53 3.77 -21.74
N GLN A 511 8.72 3.28 -22.03
CA GLN A 511 9.20 1.97 -21.58
C GLN A 511 10.41 2.09 -20.67
N ASP A 512 10.43 1.32 -19.59
CA ASP A 512 11.61 1.11 -18.75
C ASP A 512 12.45 -0.05 -19.30
N LEU A 513 13.65 0.32 -19.74
CA LEU A 513 14.59 -0.61 -20.36
C LEU A 513 15.17 -1.58 -19.33
N ASP A 514 15.45 -1.10 -18.12
CA ASP A 514 16.09 -1.90 -17.08
C ASP A 514 15.15 -3.02 -16.61
N GLN A 515 13.86 -2.73 -16.45
CA GLN A 515 12.87 -3.76 -16.11
C GLN A 515 12.64 -4.75 -17.27
N THR A 516 12.61 -4.26 -18.50
CA THR A 516 12.48 -5.11 -19.70
C THR A 516 13.60 -6.15 -19.77
N ILE A 517 14.83 -5.74 -19.44
CA ILE A 517 16.00 -6.61 -19.39
C ILE A 517 15.86 -7.62 -18.23
N ASN A 518 15.51 -7.15 -17.03
CA ASN A 518 15.47 -7.99 -15.83
C ASN A 518 14.35 -9.04 -15.81
N LEU A 519 13.24 -8.80 -16.50
CA LEU A 519 12.09 -9.71 -16.57
C LEU A 519 11.97 -10.40 -17.94
N SER A 520 13.05 -10.42 -18.73
CA SER A 520 13.18 -11.28 -19.90
C SER A 520 13.26 -12.76 -19.46
N PRO A 521 12.57 -13.72 -20.13
CA PRO A 521 11.89 -13.61 -21.42
C PRO A 521 10.41 -13.20 -21.36
N ILE A 522 9.84 -13.07 -20.17
CA ILE A 522 8.39 -12.87 -19.96
C ILE A 522 7.90 -11.64 -20.74
N LEU A 523 8.57 -10.50 -20.61
CA LEU A 523 8.17 -9.23 -21.24
C LEU A 523 8.51 -9.06 -22.72
N SER A 524 9.24 -10.01 -23.31
CA SER A 524 9.72 -9.90 -24.69
C SER A 524 8.59 -9.64 -25.69
N LYS A 525 7.43 -10.28 -25.49
CA LYS A 525 6.26 -10.11 -26.35
C LYS A 525 5.73 -8.68 -26.37
N LEU A 526 5.69 -8.00 -25.23
CA LEU A 526 5.26 -6.61 -25.13
C LEU A 526 6.25 -5.67 -25.82
N SER A 527 7.54 -5.83 -25.52
CA SER A 527 8.62 -5.03 -26.13
C SER A 527 8.64 -5.16 -27.64
N ASN A 528 8.48 -6.38 -28.17
CA ASN A 528 8.41 -6.63 -29.60
C ASN A 528 7.22 -5.93 -30.26
N TYR A 529 6.05 -5.93 -29.61
CA TYR A 529 4.91 -5.21 -30.14
C TYR A 529 5.18 -3.70 -30.20
N ILE A 530 5.80 -3.13 -29.14
CA ILE A 530 6.15 -1.71 -29.10
C ILE A 530 7.13 -1.37 -30.23
N SER A 531 8.23 -2.12 -30.40
CA SER A 531 9.21 -1.87 -31.46
C SER A 531 8.66 -2.04 -32.87
N MET A 532 7.71 -2.96 -33.08
CA MET A 532 7.05 -3.14 -34.37
C MET A 532 6.18 -1.93 -34.76
N HIS A 533 5.49 -1.32 -33.80
CA HIS A 533 4.45 -0.33 -34.05
C HIS A 533 4.83 1.12 -33.68
N TYR A 534 5.94 1.31 -32.97
CA TYR A 534 6.39 2.59 -32.44
C TYR A 534 7.89 2.81 -32.72
N THR A 535 8.28 4.06 -32.95
CA THR A 535 9.66 4.47 -33.19
C THR A 535 10.20 5.20 -31.96
N PRO A 536 11.41 4.85 -31.46
CA PRO A 536 12.01 5.57 -30.34
C PRO A 536 12.35 7.01 -30.75
N ILE A 537 12.01 7.96 -29.89
CA ILE A 537 12.26 9.39 -30.10
C ILE A 537 13.23 9.97 -29.05
N LYS A 538 13.31 9.36 -27.87
CA LYS A 538 14.17 9.85 -26.79
C LYS A 538 14.52 8.74 -25.80
N ILE A 539 15.76 8.76 -25.30
CA ILE A 539 16.18 8.03 -24.11
C ILE A 539 16.41 9.03 -22.99
N ILE A 540 15.86 8.74 -21.81
CA ILE A 540 15.98 9.55 -20.59
C ILE A 540 16.78 8.75 -19.57
N GLN A 541 17.86 9.35 -19.09
CA GLN A 541 18.71 8.77 -18.06
C GLN A 541 18.27 9.27 -16.68
N GLY A 542 17.85 8.35 -15.81
CA GLY A 542 17.33 8.63 -14.48
C GLY A 542 17.69 7.53 -13.47
N VAL A 543 16.78 7.27 -12.53
CA VAL A 543 16.89 6.10 -11.63
C VAL A 543 16.74 4.81 -12.44
N ASN A 544 15.86 4.82 -13.44
CA ASN A 544 15.77 3.80 -14.46
C ASN A 544 16.03 4.46 -15.83
N ASN A 545 16.54 3.67 -16.78
CA ASN A 545 16.68 4.11 -18.16
C ASN A 545 15.35 3.97 -18.90
N LEU A 546 14.78 5.10 -19.33
CA LEU A 546 13.52 5.11 -20.05
C LEU A 546 13.71 5.37 -21.54
N GLU A 547 12.94 4.68 -22.36
CA GLU A 547 12.80 4.96 -23.79
C GLU A 547 11.38 5.42 -24.10
N VAL A 548 11.27 6.56 -24.77
CA VAL A 548 10.00 7.12 -25.22
C VAL A 548 9.87 6.88 -26.71
N TYR A 549 8.75 6.30 -27.11
CA TYR A 549 8.41 5.99 -28.49
C TYR A 549 7.17 6.75 -28.93
N LYS A 550 7.08 6.99 -30.23
CA LYS A 550 5.92 7.57 -30.91
C LYS A 550 5.41 6.59 -31.95
N ILE A 551 4.12 6.66 -32.29
CA ILE A 551 3.55 5.82 -33.36
C ILE A 551 4.44 5.89 -34.61
N LYS A 552 4.85 4.73 -35.09
CA LYS A 552 5.67 4.59 -36.29
C LYS A 552 4.85 5.09 -37.48
N LYS A 553 5.21 6.26 -38.00
CA LYS A 553 4.74 6.72 -39.31
C LYS A 553 5.59 6.00 -40.34
N VAL A 554 5.13 4.86 -40.86
CA VAL A 554 5.88 4.10 -41.87
C VAL A 554 6.13 4.97 -43.09
N PRO A 555 7.39 5.20 -43.50
CA PRO A 555 7.72 5.46 -44.89
C PRO A 555 8.25 4.13 -45.47
N ASP A 556 7.45 3.52 -46.35
CA ASP A 556 7.84 2.48 -47.32
C ASP A 556 8.43 1.14 -46.78
N GLY A 557 7.59 0.11 -46.57
CA GLY A 557 7.93 -1.32 -46.71
C GLY A 557 9.11 -1.94 -45.95
N ARG A 558 9.83 -1.24 -45.07
CA ARG A 558 11.07 -1.73 -44.44
C ARG A 558 10.95 -2.02 -42.94
N ILE A 559 11.41 -3.21 -42.54
CA ILE A 559 11.48 -3.65 -41.14
C ILE A 559 12.94 -3.83 -40.74
N ARG A 560 13.37 -3.27 -39.60
CA ARG A 560 14.68 -3.59 -39.03
C ARG A 560 14.57 -4.90 -38.25
N LEU A 561 15.51 -5.82 -38.45
CA LEU A 561 15.46 -7.15 -37.82
C LEU A 561 15.68 -7.11 -36.31
N PHE A 562 16.37 -6.09 -35.80
CA PHE A 562 16.46 -5.87 -34.35
C PHE A 562 15.19 -5.25 -33.74
N ASP A 563 14.21 -4.81 -34.55
CA ASP A 563 12.89 -4.46 -34.05
C ASP A 563 12.10 -5.73 -33.66
N ASN A 564 12.59 -6.95 -33.97
CA ASN A 564 11.94 -8.24 -33.73
C ASN A 564 12.84 -9.21 -32.92
N VAL A 565 12.57 -9.33 -31.60
CA VAL A 565 12.90 -10.46 -30.71
C VAL A 565 14.33 -10.59 -30.16
N TYR A 566 14.40 -10.74 -28.84
CA TYR A 566 15.51 -11.29 -28.05
C TYR A 566 15.23 -12.79 -27.80
N ILE A 567 16.12 -13.72 -28.19
CA ILE A 567 16.00 -15.15 -27.86
C ILE A 567 17.02 -15.50 -26.76
N TYR A 568 16.53 -16.11 -25.67
CA TYR A 568 17.34 -16.79 -24.65
C TYR A 568 17.38 -18.30 -24.92
N ASN A 569 18.55 -18.92 -24.78
CA ASN A 569 18.70 -20.37 -24.78
C ASN A 569 18.38 -20.96 -23.38
N PRO A 570 17.86 -22.20 -23.29
CA PRO A 570 17.34 -22.81 -22.05
C PRO A 570 18.40 -23.20 -20.99
N ASP A 571 19.69 -22.92 -21.22
CA ASP A 571 20.81 -23.32 -20.35
C ASP A 571 21.44 -22.17 -19.52
N HIS A 572 20.92 -20.94 -19.62
CA HIS A 572 21.32 -19.78 -18.80
C HIS A 572 22.81 -19.35 -18.87
N THR A 573 23.60 -19.85 -19.82
CA THR A 573 25.06 -19.57 -19.90
C THR A 573 25.43 -18.49 -20.92
N HIS A 574 24.49 -18.02 -21.74
CA HIS A 574 24.75 -17.08 -22.83
C HIS A 574 23.70 -15.96 -22.88
N THR A 575 24.15 -14.70 -22.75
CA THR A 575 23.32 -13.49 -22.90
C THR A 575 23.47 -12.93 -24.31
N THR A 576 22.37 -12.44 -24.91
CA THR A 576 22.43 -11.68 -26.17
C THR A 576 21.53 -10.46 -26.06
N ALA A 577 22.04 -9.34 -26.62
CA ALA A 577 21.38 -8.04 -26.82
C ALA A 577 21.47 -6.97 -25.70
N GLY A 578 22.24 -5.91 -25.97
CA GLY A 578 22.27 -4.65 -25.21
C GLY A 578 22.77 -3.46 -26.06
N LEU A 579 22.07 -2.33 -26.00
CA LEU A 579 22.41 -1.05 -26.64
C LEU A 579 23.77 -0.51 -26.16
N ARG A 580 24.63 -0.03 -27.06
CA ARG A 580 25.81 0.79 -26.68
C ARG A 580 25.63 2.23 -27.14
N THR A 581 25.51 3.15 -26.17
CA THR A 581 25.60 4.60 -26.40
C THR A 581 27.05 5.01 -26.66
N GLN A 582 27.31 5.84 -27.69
CA GLN A 582 28.50 6.70 -27.70
C GLN A 582 28.19 8.04 -27.01
N GLN A 583 29.16 8.56 -26.25
CA GLN A 583 29.23 9.98 -25.91
C GLN A 583 29.12 10.75 -27.23
N ASP A 584 28.16 11.68 -27.33
CA ASP A 584 27.86 12.60 -28.46
C ASP A 584 26.45 12.48 -29.06
N GLY A 585 25.54 11.74 -28.42
CA GLY A 585 24.10 11.95 -28.60
C GLY A 585 23.50 11.36 -29.89
N ALA A 586 24.24 10.52 -30.62
CA ALA A 586 23.68 9.65 -31.63
C ALA A 586 23.43 8.26 -31.04
N THR A 587 22.15 7.90 -30.90
CA THR A 587 21.75 6.52 -30.59
C THR A 587 21.96 5.69 -31.84
N VAL A 588 23.01 4.85 -31.85
CA VAL A 588 23.15 3.79 -32.83
C VAL A 588 22.83 2.49 -32.12
N PRO A 589 21.82 1.71 -32.54
CA PRO A 589 21.61 0.39 -32.00
C PRO A 589 22.86 -0.45 -32.28
N VAL A 590 23.48 -0.95 -31.21
CA VAL A 590 24.66 -1.81 -31.26
C VAL A 590 24.30 -3.06 -30.49
N ILE A 591 24.41 -4.26 -31.09
CA ILE A 591 24.45 -5.53 -30.36
C ILE A 591 25.41 -6.51 -31.04
N ALA A 592 26.25 -7.14 -30.21
CA ALA A 592 27.39 -8.00 -30.52
C ALA A 592 27.13 -9.50 -30.22
N THR A 593 27.62 -10.38 -31.12
CA THR A 593 28.63 -11.48 -30.93
C THR A 593 28.85 -12.05 -29.50
N ASN A 594 29.14 -13.34 -29.19
CA ASN A 594 29.39 -14.59 -29.92
C ASN A 594 29.56 -15.81 -28.96
N LYS A 595 28.96 -16.97 -29.33
CA LYS A 595 29.51 -18.35 -29.23
C LYS A 595 28.59 -19.38 -29.92
N GLY A 596 27.67 -18.93 -30.79
CA GLY A 596 26.62 -19.73 -31.39
C GLY A 596 25.79 -18.95 -32.41
N ASP A 597 24.84 -19.64 -33.03
CA ASP A 597 24.03 -19.11 -34.12
C ASP A 597 22.91 -18.19 -33.62
N SER A 598 22.76 -17.01 -34.21
CA SER A 598 21.65 -16.07 -33.96
C SER A 598 20.53 -16.29 -34.98
N ARG A 599 19.32 -16.64 -34.52
CA ARG A 599 18.18 -17.01 -35.38
C ARG A 599 17.09 -15.93 -35.35
N PHE A 600 16.64 -15.50 -36.52
CA PHE A 600 15.55 -14.55 -36.74
C PHE A 600 14.46 -15.22 -37.57
N VAL A 601 13.20 -14.93 -37.26
CA VAL A 601 12.04 -15.51 -37.94
C VAL A 601 11.07 -14.39 -38.30
N ILE A 602 10.69 -14.31 -39.57
CA ILE A 602 9.88 -13.24 -40.13
C ILE A 602 8.60 -13.83 -40.72
N SER A 603 7.47 -13.22 -40.33
CA SER A 603 6.15 -13.53 -40.85
C SER A 603 5.77 -12.45 -41.87
N GLY A 604 5.92 -12.71 -43.18
CA GLY A 604 5.66 -11.75 -44.26
C GLY A 604 6.49 -12.05 -45.53
N ASP A 605 6.15 -11.42 -46.67
CA ASP A 605 6.91 -11.58 -47.93
C ASP A 605 8.22 -10.79 -47.88
N ALA A 606 9.22 -11.35 -47.20
CA ALA A 606 10.57 -10.81 -47.16
C ALA A 606 11.23 -10.96 -48.54
N ARG A 607 11.64 -9.83 -49.13
CA ARG A 607 12.26 -9.78 -50.47
C ARG A 607 13.75 -9.54 -50.44
N THR A 608 14.24 -8.73 -49.52
CA THR A 608 15.67 -8.40 -49.47
C THR A 608 16.12 -8.28 -48.02
N VAL A 609 17.28 -8.86 -47.73
CA VAL A 609 17.99 -8.70 -46.45
C VAL A 609 19.23 -7.85 -46.67
N TYR A 610 19.43 -6.84 -45.83
CA TYR A 610 20.65 -6.05 -45.76
C TYR A 610 21.39 -6.34 -44.47
N LEU A 611 22.72 -6.50 -44.53
CA LEU A 611 23.58 -6.76 -43.38
C LEU A 611 24.80 -5.82 -43.44
N GLN A 612 25.07 -5.09 -42.37
CA GLN A 612 26.30 -4.31 -42.22
C GLN A 612 27.23 -5.02 -41.23
N ILE A 613 28.53 -5.10 -41.54
CA ILE A 613 29.51 -5.89 -40.78
C ILE A 613 30.65 -4.99 -40.32
N TYR A 614 31.07 -5.16 -39.07
CA TYR A 614 32.19 -4.41 -38.50
C TYR A 614 33.14 -5.31 -37.69
N PRO A 615 34.42 -4.92 -37.56
CA PRO A 615 35.40 -5.70 -36.79
C PRO A 615 35.23 -5.52 -35.28
N GLU A 616 35.45 -6.59 -34.51
CA GLU A 616 35.53 -6.60 -33.05
C GLU A 616 36.86 -7.19 -32.53
N PRO A 617 37.27 -6.91 -31.28
CA PRO A 617 38.41 -7.59 -30.67
C PRO A 617 38.19 -9.11 -30.63
N ASN A 618 39.15 -9.91 -31.10
CA ASN A 618 39.05 -11.37 -31.26
C ASN A 618 37.99 -11.86 -32.28
N CYS A 619 37.75 -11.10 -33.35
CA CYS A 619 36.77 -11.49 -34.37
C CYS A 619 37.24 -12.59 -35.35
N ALA A 620 36.28 -13.37 -35.86
CA ALA A 620 36.46 -14.20 -37.05
C ALA A 620 36.53 -13.30 -38.29
N GLU A 621 37.30 -13.69 -39.31
CA GLU A 621 37.42 -12.88 -40.54
C GLU A 621 36.19 -13.02 -41.45
N THR A 622 35.41 -14.08 -41.22
CA THR A 622 34.24 -14.46 -42.03
C THR A 622 33.08 -14.90 -41.16
N GLY A 623 31.87 -14.48 -41.49
CA GLY A 623 30.61 -14.88 -40.87
C GLY A 623 29.76 -15.67 -41.85
N LYS A 624 28.77 -16.40 -41.34
CA LYS A 624 27.88 -17.26 -42.12
C LYS A 624 26.44 -16.81 -41.93
N VAL A 625 25.73 -16.68 -43.04
CA VAL A 625 24.31 -16.31 -43.07
C VAL A 625 23.56 -17.42 -43.77
N THR A 626 22.60 -18.03 -43.08
CA THR A 626 21.69 -19.03 -43.66
C THR A 626 20.28 -18.48 -43.66
N ILE A 627 19.60 -18.50 -44.80
CA ILE A 627 18.24 -18.00 -44.94
C ILE A 627 17.37 -19.14 -45.47
N THR A 628 16.32 -19.50 -44.75
CA THR A 628 15.34 -20.52 -45.12
C THR A 628 13.99 -19.88 -45.37
N LYS A 629 13.42 -20.06 -46.56
CA LYS A 629 12.08 -19.58 -46.93
C LYS A 629 11.32 -20.73 -47.59
N GLY A 630 10.28 -21.23 -46.91
CA GLY A 630 9.58 -22.45 -47.33
C GLY A 630 10.52 -23.68 -47.37
N THR A 631 10.60 -24.37 -48.51
CA THR A 631 11.56 -25.48 -48.72
C THR A 631 12.94 -25.05 -49.20
N ASN A 632 13.15 -23.75 -49.47
CA ASN A 632 14.39 -23.24 -50.02
C ASN A 632 15.30 -22.74 -48.89
N SER A 633 16.50 -23.30 -48.80
CA SER A 633 17.55 -22.84 -47.87
C SER A 633 18.75 -22.35 -48.65
N TYR A 634 19.23 -21.16 -48.31
CA TYR A 634 20.37 -20.50 -48.92
C TYR A 634 21.40 -20.16 -47.85
N THR A 635 22.67 -20.47 -48.09
CA THR A 635 23.77 -20.15 -47.16
C THR A 635 24.84 -19.35 -47.87
N LYS A 636 25.25 -18.22 -47.28
CA LYS A 636 26.31 -17.34 -47.78
C LYS A 636 27.34 -17.09 -46.68
N ASN A 637 28.62 -17.26 -47.02
CA ASN A 637 29.72 -16.76 -46.20
C ASN A 637 29.98 -15.30 -46.58
N ILE A 638 30.20 -14.47 -45.57
CA ILE A 638 30.40 -13.04 -45.72
C ILE A 638 31.64 -12.63 -44.93
N SER A 639 32.52 -11.85 -45.54
CA SER A 639 33.75 -11.37 -44.93
C SER A 639 33.60 -9.97 -44.34
N LEU A 640 34.48 -9.62 -43.40
CA LEU A 640 34.58 -8.24 -42.90
C LEU A 640 34.85 -7.21 -44.03
N ALA A 641 35.55 -7.62 -45.08
CA ALA A 641 35.85 -6.77 -46.23
C ALA A 641 34.61 -6.38 -47.05
N ASP A 642 33.51 -7.13 -46.93
CA ASP A 642 32.29 -6.87 -47.69
C ASP A 642 31.55 -5.61 -47.21
N GLY A 643 31.78 -5.18 -45.96
CA GLY A 643 31.20 -3.95 -45.39
C GLY A 643 29.68 -4.01 -45.23
N ARG A 644 28.93 -3.86 -46.33
CA ARG A 644 27.47 -4.01 -46.40
C ARG A 644 27.08 -5.03 -47.47
N VAL A 645 26.26 -6.01 -47.09
CA VAL A 645 25.80 -7.06 -48.00
C VAL A 645 24.30 -7.01 -48.17
N ARG A 646 23.87 -7.01 -49.43
CA ARG A 646 22.48 -7.20 -49.86
C ARG A 646 22.29 -8.67 -50.28
N ILE A 647 21.19 -9.27 -49.84
CA ILE A 647 20.79 -10.64 -50.18
C ILE A 647 19.32 -10.58 -50.63
N ASP A 648 19.08 -10.83 -51.91
CA ASP A 648 17.71 -10.93 -52.43
C ASP A 648 17.15 -12.34 -52.19
N LEU A 649 15.87 -12.41 -51.85
CA LEU A 649 15.13 -13.62 -51.50
C LEU A 649 14.15 -13.98 -52.61
N ALA A 650 13.79 -15.27 -52.68
CA ALA A 650 12.77 -15.72 -53.63
C ALA A 650 11.39 -15.17 -53.25
N ASP A 651 10.56 -14.86 -54.27
CA ASP A 651 9.20 -14.37 -54.08
C ASP A 651 8.32 -15.38 -53.33
N GLY A 652 7.44 -14.92 -52.44
CA GLY A 652 6.43 -15.75 -51.79
C GLY A 652 6.13 -15.41 -50.33
N ASN A 653 4.93 -15.72 -49.86
CA ASN A 653 4.48 -15.41 -48.49
C ASN A 653 4.93 -16.42 -47.41
N ASP A 654 5.85 -17.33 -47.74
CA ASP A 654 6.33 -18.32 -46.79
C ASP A 654 7.17 -17.68 -45.69
N GLN A 655 7.07 -18.24 -44.49
CA GLN A 655 7.86 -17.82 -43.33
C GLN A 655 9.35 -17.86 -43.67
N THR A 656 10.05 -16.75 -43.39
CA THR A 656 11.48 -16.60 -43.66
C THR A 656 12.25 -16.68 -42.36
N GLU A 657 13.24 -17.56 -42.30
CA GLU A 657 14.15 -17.74 -41.18
C GLU A 657 15.57 -17.32 -41.58
N ILE A 658 16.23 -16.50 -40.78
CA ILE A 658 17.59 -16.01 -41.01
C ILE A 658 18.46 -16.44 -39.83
N LEU A 659 19.58 -17.11 -40.09
CA LEU A 659 20.56 -17.57 -39.13
C LEU A 659 21.89 -16.86 -39.38
N LEU A 660 22.39 -16.11 -38.42
CA LEU A 660 23.69 -15.42 -38.48
C LEU A 660 24.66 -16.10 -37.52
N SER A 661 25.83 -16.50 -38.00
CA SER A 661 26.88 -17.07 -37.14
C SER A 661 28.28 -16.62 -37.53
N SER A 662 29.23 -16.80 -36.61
CA SER A 662 30.62 -16.39 -36.85
C SER A 662 31.42 -17.39 -37.68
N GLY A 663 30.87 -18.57 -38.01
CA GLY A 663 31.53 -19.58 -38.84
C GLY A 663 32.81 -20.23 -38.27
N GLU A 664 33.44 -19.63 -37.26
CA GLU A 664 34.66 -20.09 -36.60
C GLU A 664 34.42 -20.33 -35.10
N GLU A 665 34.72 -21.55 -34.64
CA GLU A 665 34.47 -21.96 -33.26
C GLU A 665 35.23 -21.06 -32.27
N GLY A 666 34.50 -20.45 -31.34
CA GLY A 666 35.07 -19.59 -30.29
C GLY A 666 35.41 -18.14 -30.70
N LYS A 667 35.16 -17.70 -31.94
CA LYS A 667 35.46 -16.33 -32.43
C LYS A 667 34.23 -15.52 -32.86
N SER A 668 34.25 -14.20 -32.65
CA SER A 668 33.09 -13.28 -32.79
C SER A 668 32.98 -12.53 -34.11
N ILE A 669 31.79 -12.10 -34.56
CA ILE A 669 31.62 -11.10 -35.66
C ILE A 669 30.44 -10.17 -35.38
N LEU A 670 30.67 -8.86 -35.46
CA LEU A 670 29.68 -7.82 -35.20
C LEU A 670 28.84 -7.50 -36.44
N TRP A 671 27.53 -7.67 -36.29
CA TRP A 671 26.52 -7.36 -37.29
C TRP A 671 25.73 -6.12 -36.86
N LEU A 672 25.81 -5.04 -37.64
CA LEU A 672 25.04 -3.82 -37.40
C LEU A 672 23.85 -3.74 -38.35
N ASN A 673 22.72 -3.26 -37.82
CA ASN A 673 21.52 -2.89 -38.56
C ASN A 673 21.09 -3.87 -39.69
N PRO A 674 20.81 -5.14 -39.36
CA PRO A 674 20.18 -6.08 -40.27
C PRO A 674 18.77 -5.57 -40.61
N GLU A 675 18.48 -5.36 -41.89
CA GLU A 675 17.20 -4.82 -42.39
C GLU A 675 16.55 -5.81 -43.36
N VAL A 676 15.22 -5.90 -43.33
CA VAL A 676 14.43 -6.65 -44.31
C VAL A 676 13.39 -5.76 -44.96
N GLU A 677 13.35 -5.81 -46.29
CA GLU A 677 12.32 -5.16 -47.11
C GLU A 677 11.18 -6.16 -47.35
N LEU A 678 9.96 -5.76 -46.99
CA LEU A 678 8.72 -6.47 -47.28
C LEU A 678 8.07 -5.87 -48.54
N GLU A 679 7.31 -6.68 -49.28
CA GLU A 679 6.42 -6.12 -50.32
C GLU A 679 5.23 -5.40 -49.66
N ASP A 680 5.08 -4.11 -49.97
CA ASP A 680 3.96 -3.28 -49.50
C ASP A 680 2.61 -3.91 -49.87
N LYS A 681 1.67 -3.91 -48.90
CA LYS A 681 0.24 -3.96 -49.17
C LYS A 681 -0.44 -2.68 -48.73
#